data_AF-H1G2J0-F1
#
_entry.id   AF-H1G2J0-F1
#
_cell.length_a   1.000
_cell.length_b   1.000
_cell.length_c   1.000
_cell.angle_alpha   90.00
_cell.angle_beta   90.00
_cell.angle_gamma   90.00
#
_symmetry.space_group_name_H-M   'P 1'
#
loop_
_entity.id
_entity.type
_entity.pdbx_description
1 polymer ?
#
loop_
_entity_poly.entity_id
_entity_poly.type
_entity_poly.pdbx_seq_one_letter_code
_entity_poly.pdbx_strand_id
1 'polypeptide(L)'
;MDNLLRLLIIDDNLNDAEMVVSTLKSAGLAVRPERAEDEEDLLAKLKQHPPDVIICTLGHPSLSLEKVIQISRQMGRHAPVVAVATDPDTDVVECLGSGAHDMVRKDHLDHLRLVITRALAFQQQWRSLKSLESSLREAERRCKMLLENARDAIAYVHEGMHLYANPAYLRLFGFSDIEEIEGIPIMDMVVREDQRKLREYLRQHDDTLNDEAPPDALPEAHDLQLKRMSGDSFSARMEFSGAIIDGEPCIQVLIRSDKNGNTLELEKKLNYLSQRDLITGLYNRQYFLECLQKSLGQAAQGKSNATLIELAVDQFSNIRELVGVAGADLVLGDLGKLLEEACGQSDIVARLEGQAYGILSQHWEMQDITRFTRGLLDRISEHICEVEGRSISFTASVGAVQIDENAPDIDELLSRSHKACEEAAASGGNRTVVYQPKEGEMSQKQLDETWSRRIHEAMKANRLILLFQPIISLHGEAGERYEVFMRLLNEGGEAISPSHFMPSAERTDLARQLDQWVIEQALSTLAARRKTGHDTVFFIKITSGTLHDPGMVPWIAERLKEHRIPAECVVFQIKVANVIAHLKQARDLVKSLKTIHCQFVLDDFGIGLNPFQILQHIPVDYLKVDASYTRNLVKSHEDQEVLKHLTNTGHTQGKMIIAQQVEDAATLSVLWGLGVNFIQGNFLQAPSGALEYDFSSMG
;
A
#
# COMPACT_ATOMS: atom_id res chain seq x y z
N MET A 1 -12.30 -16.59 -33.30
CA MET A 1 -11.00 -15.92 -33.54
C MET A 1 -9.94 -16.98 -33.38
N ASP A 2 -9.10 -17.16 -34.38
CA ASP A 2 -8.14 -18.27 -34.50
C ASP A 2 -7.31 -18.43 -33.23
N ASN A 3 -7.42 -19.61 -32.60
CA ASN A 3 -6.76 -19.94 -31.34
C ASN A 3 -5.29 -20.29 -31.65
N LEU A 4 -4.53 -19.27 -32.04
CA LEU A 4 -3.13 -19.36 -32.40
C LEU A 4 -2.30 -19.59 -31.13
N LEU A 5 -1.83 -20.81 -30.92
CA LEU A 5 -0.91 -21.18 -29.84
C LEU A 5 0.47 -20.59 -30.14
N ARG A 6 0.91 -19.60 -29.33
CA ARG A 6 2.29 -19.11 -29.37
C ARG A 6 3.16 -20.05 -28.56
N LEU A 7 4.02 -20.80 -29.24
CA LEU A 7 4.84 -21.84 -28.64
C LEU A 7 6.30 -21.43 -28.69
N LEU A 8 6.96 -21.38 -27.55
CA LEU A 8 8.40 -21.16 -27.48
C LEU A 8 9.10 -22.48 -27.19
N ILE A 9 10.05 -22.89 -28.03
CA ILE A 9 10.74 -24.18 -27.94
C ILE A 9 12.21 -23.93 -27.63
N ILE A 10 12.73 -24.65 -26.63
CA ILE A 10 14.14 -24.62 -26.24
C ILE A 10 14.65 -26.05 -26.41
N ASP A 11 15.31 -26.29 -27.53
CA ASP A 11 15.87 -27.58 -27.93
C ASP A 11 17.13 -27.33 -28.76
N ASP A 12 18.17 -28.12 -28.52
CA ASP A 12 19.48 -28.01 -29.15
C ASP A 12 19.45 -28.58 -30.59
N ASN A 13 18.45 -29.40 -30.91
CA ASN A 13 18.28 -30.01 -32.22
C ASN A 13 17.08 -29.43 -32.99
N LEU A 14 17.38 -28.85 -34.15
CA LEU A 14 16.37 -28.21 -35.01
C LEU A 14 15.33 -29.21 -35.56
N ASN A 15 15.74 -30.45 -35.86
CA ASN A 15 14.83 -31.49 -36.36
C ASN A 15 13.78 -31.90 -35.31
N ASP A 16 14.17 -31.90 -34.03
CA ASP A 16 13.28 -32.28 -32.93
C ASP A 16 12.23 -31.20 -32.67
N ALA A 17 12.63 -29.93 -32.73
CA ALA A 17 11.71 -28.80 -32.66
C ALA A 17 10.67 -28.83 -33.81
N GLU A 18 11.10 -29.12 -35.04
CA GLU A 18 10.19 -29.27 -36.18
C GLU A 18 9.22 -30.44 -36.03
N MET A 19 9.67 -31.56 -35.48
CA MET A 19 8.83 -32.73 -35.21
C MET A 19 7.74 -32.44 -34.17
N VAL A 20 8.08 -31.70 -33.10
CA VAL A 20 7.10 -31.24 -32.09
C VAL A 20 6.05 -30.34 -32.74
N VAL A 21 6.47 -29.38 -33.56
CA VAL A 21 5.55 -28.47 -34.28
C VAL A 21 4.64 -29.23 -35.25
N SER A 22 5.19 -30.17 -36.02
CA SER A 22 4.43 -30.99 -36.97
C SER A 22 3.35 -31.83 -36.27
N THR A 23 3.69 -32.40 -35.11
CA THR A 23 2.75 -33.20 -34.30
C THR A 23 1.60 -32.35 -33.74
N LEU A 24 1.89 -31.14 -33.28
CA LEU A 24 0.85 -30.23 -32.78
C LEU A 24 -0.07 -29.73 -33.90
N LYS A 25 0.48 -29.47 -35.09
CA LYS A 25 -0.30 -29.08 -36.27
C LYS A 25 -1.19 -30.21 -36.81
N SER A 26 -0.68 -31.45 -36.87
CA SER A 26 -1.47 -32.61 -37.29
C SER A 26 -2.62 -32.92 -36.33
N ALA A 27 -2.47 -32.55 -35.05
CA ALA A 27 -3.51 -32.59 -34.04
C ALA A 27 -4.55 -31.46 -34.11
N GLY A 28 -4.46 -30.56 -35.09
CA GLY A 28 -5.41 -29.46 -35.31
C GLY A 28 -5.15 -28.20 -34.48
N LEU A 29 -4.00 -28.07 -33.81
CA LEU A 29 -3.60 -26.84 -33.13
C LEU A 29 -2.92 -25.89 -34.13
N ALA A 30 -3.40 -24.64 -34.21
CA ALA A 30 -2.74 -23.60 -34.97
C ALA A 30 -1.55 -23.07 -34.17
N VAL A 31 -0.33 -23.53 -34.48
CA VAL A 31 0.88 -23.18 -33.71
C VAL A 31 1.73 -22.14 -34.44
N ARG A 32 2.14 -21.08 -33.72
CA ARG A 32 3.21 -20.17 -34.10
C ARG A 32 4.44 -20.49 -33.26
N PRO A 33 5.39 -21.29 -33.78
CA PRO A 33 6.58 -21.67 -33.05
C PRO A 33 7.66 -20.60 -33.13
N GLU A 34 8.32 -20.36 -32.02
CA GLU A 34 9.58 -19.62 -31.92
C GLU A 34 10.57 -20.53 -31.19
N ARG A 35 11.84 -20.56 -31.60
CA ARG A 35 12.88 -21.39 -30.98
C ARG A 35 13.96 -20.52 -30.39
N ALA A 36 14.36 -20.72 -29.14
CA ALA A 36 15.48 -20.03 -28.53
C ALA A 36 16.71 -20.93 -28.40
N GLU A 37 17.87 -20.46 -28.85
CA GLU A 37 19.14 -21.21 -28.83
C GLU A 37 20.04 -20.88 -27.64
N ASP A 38 19.91 -19.67 -27.08
CA ASP A 38 20.66 -19.21 -25.93
C ASP A 38 19.82 -18.25 -25.08
N GLU A 39 20.41 -17.78 -23.98
CA GLU A 39 19.77 -16.88 -23.03
C GLU A 39 19.39 -15.53 -23.65
N GLU A 40 20.24 -14.97 -24.51
CA GLU A 40 19.96 -13.69 -25.17
C GLU A 40 18.79 -13.81 -26.14
N ASP A 41 18.74 -14.89 -26.94
CA ASP A 41 17.69 -15.19 -27.90
C ASP A 41 16.37 -15.57 -27.20
N LEU A 42 16.45 -16.26 -26.05
CA LEU A 42 15.30 -16.53 -25.18
C LEU A 42 14.69 -15.23 -24.63
N LEU A 43 15.53 -14.35 -24.09
CA LEU A 43 15.11 -13.04 -23.58
C LEU A 43 14.52 -12.17 -24.70
N ALA A 44 15.13 -12.16 -25.88
CA ALA A 44 14.64 -11.40 -27.03
C ALA A 44 13.24 -11.87 -27.46
N LYS A 45 13.01 -13.19 -27.56
CA LYS A 45 11.69 -13.74 -27.94
C LYS A 45 10.62 -13.50 -26.88
N LEU A 46 10.95 -13.69 -25.61
CA LEU A 46 10.04 -13.40 -24.50
C LEU A 46 9.67 -11.90 -24.41
N LYS A 47 10.55 -10.98 -24.84
CA LYS A 47 10.26 -9.55 -24.97
C LYS A 47 9.33 -9.25 -26.14
N GLN A 48 9.57 -9.86 -27.30
CA GLN A 48 8.83 -9.56 -28.52
C GLN A 48 7.39 -10.09 -28.48
N HIS A 49 7.18 -11.33 -28.06
CA HIS A 49 5.84 -11.93 -28.01
C HIS A 49 5.68 -12.84 -26.78
N PRO A 50 4.62 -12.70 -25.96
CA PRO A 50 4.33 -13.66 -24.90
C PRO A 50 4.01 -15.04 -25.49
N PRO A 51 4.73 -16.11 -25.10
CA PRO A 51 4.31 -17.46 -25.39
C PRO A 51 3.11 -17.84 -24.53
N ASP A 52 2.23 -18.66 -25.08
CA ASP A 52 1.14 -19.29 -24.32
C ASP A 52 1.64 -20.56 -23.60
N VAL A 53 2.65 -21.24 -24.15
CA VAL A 53 3.33 -22.40 -23.57
C VAL A 53 4.82 -22.36 -23.96
N ILE A 54 5.69 -22.75 -23.04
CA ILE A 54 7.13 -22.92 -23.30
C ILE A 54 7.47 -24.42 -23.21
N ILE A 55 8.23 -24.95 -24.15
CA ILE A 55 8.79 -26.30 -24.12
C ILE A 55 10.28 -26.20 -23.86
N CYS A 56 10.77 -26.88 -22.83
CA CYS A 56 12.18 -26.89 -22.47
C CYS A 56 12.73 -28.31 -22.46
N THR A 57 13.60 -28.65 -23.41
CA THR A 57 14.29 -29.93 -23.43
C THR A 57 15.40 -29.97 -22.38
N LEU A 58 15.42 -31.01 -21.56
CA LEU A 58 16.39 -31.21 -20.50
C LEU A 58 17.76 -31.58 -21.07
N GLY A 59 18.82 -31.08 -20.44
CA GLY A 59 20.20 -31.27 -20.90
C GLY A 59 20.65 -30.28 -21.98
N HIS A 60 19.85 -29.26 -22.30
CA HIS A 60 20.24 -28.20 -23.22
C HIS A 60 21.52 -27.48 -22.75
N PRO A 61 22.53 -27.28 -23.61
CA PRO A 61 23.89 -26.88 -23.20
C PRO A 61 23.97 -25.46 -22.60
N SER A 62 23.10 -24.55 -23.02
CA SER A 62 23.10 -23.14 -22.59
C SER A 62 21.92 -22.75 -21.69
N LEU A 63 20.86 -23.58 -21.64
CA LEU A 63 19.56 -23.21 -21.05
C LEU A 63 19.01 -24.36 -20.21
N SER A 64 19.33 -24.39 -18.92
CA SER A 64 18.72 -25.36 -18.00
C SER A 64 17.25 -25.04 -17.74
N LEU A 65 16.46 -26.05 -17.36
CA LEU A 65 15.04 -25.89 -17.03
C LEU A 65 14.79 -24.79 -15.98
N GLU A 66 15.60 -24.78 -14.92
CA GLU A 66 15.54 -23.76 -13.86
C GLU A 66 15.78 -22.36 -14.41
N LYS A 67 16.76 -22.23 -15.31
CA LYS A 67 17.12 -20.95 -15.94
C LYS A 67 16.02 -20.46 -16.87
N VAL A 68 15.39 -21.35 -17.65
CA VAL A 68 14.23 -21.02 -18.50
C VAL A 68 13.04 -20.56 -17.66
N ILE A 69 12.71 -21.29 -16.59
CA ILE A 69 11.62 -20.93 -15.68
C ILE A 69 11.92 -19.60 -14.98
N GLN A 70 13.16 -19.41 -14.53
CA GLN A 70 13.63 -18.18 -13.92
C GLN A 70 13.50 -17.00 -14.88
N ILE A 71 14.01 -17.12 -16.10
CA ILE A 71 13.93 -16.09 -17.14
C ILE A 71 12.45 -15.80 -17.47
N SER A 72 11.62 -16.82 -17.69
CA SER A 72 10.18 -16.62 -17.96
C SER A 72 9.47 -15.89 -16.82
N ARG A 73 9.78 -16.22 -15.55
CA ARG A 73 9.20 -15.58 -14.36
C ARG A 73 9.74 -14.17 -14.11
N GLN A 74 11.02 -13.92 -14.37
CA GLN A 74 11.65 -12.60 -14.26
C GLN A 74 11.09 -11.61 -15.28
N MET A 75 10.76 -12.11 -16.46
CA MET A 75 10.05 -11.36 -17.50
C MET A 75 8.54 -11.22 -17.21
N GLY A 76 8.06 -11.70 -16.05
CA GLY A 76 6.67 -11.68 -15.56
C GLY A 76 5.62 -12.33 -16.48
N ARG A 77 6.08 -13.08 -17.49
CA ARG A 77 5.25 -13.87 -18.39
C ARG A 77 4.90 -15.18 -17.69
N HIS A 78 3.66 -15.30 -17.19
CA HIS A 78 3.17 -16.51 -16.52
C HIS A 78 2.85 -17.65 -17.52
N ALA A 79 3.75 -17.96 -18.45
CA ALA A 79 3.55 -19.05 -19.41
C ALA A 79 3.94 -20.40 -18.77
N PRO A 80 3.10 -21.44 -18.83
CA PRO A 80 3.45 -22.76 -18.34
C PRO A 80 4.65 -23.34 -19.12
N VAL A 81 5.68 -23.76 -18.40
CA VAL A 81 6.88 -24.40 -18.96
C VAL A 81 6.73 -25.91 -18.87
N VAL A 82 6.75 -26.62 -19.99
CA VAL A 82 6.70 -28.07 -20.06
C VAL A 82 8.12 -28.60 -20.27
N ALA A 83 8.62 -29.40 -19.33
CA ALA A 83 9.93 -30.02 -19.42
C ALA A 83 9.88 -31.24 -20.36
N VAL A 84 10.86 -31.40 -21.24
CA VAL A 84 11.00 -32.55 -22.14
C VAL A 84 12.27 -33.32 -21.83
N ALA A 85 12.12 -34.51 -21.26
CA ALA A 85 13.22 -35.38 -20.86
C ALA A 85 13.68 -36.28 -22.02
N THR A 86 15.00 -36.35 -22.22
CA THR A 86 15.67 -37.30 -23.12
C THR A 86 16.06 -38.60 -22.41
N ASP A 87 16.42 -38.52 -21.13
CA ASP A 87 16.78 -39.66 -20.29
C ASP A 87 15.53 -40.31 -19.64
N PRO A 88 15.28 -41.62 -19.83
CA PRO A 88 14.17 -42.34 -19.19
C PRO A 88 14.16 -42.29 -17.66
N ASP A 89 15.33 -42.10 -17.03
CA ASP A 89 15.49 -42.10 -15.56
C ASP A 89 15.34 -40.70 -14.94
N THR A 90 14.98 -39.68 -15.73
CA THR A 90 14.74 -38.32 -15.23
C THR A 90 13.59 -38.29 -14.20
N ASP A 91 13.84 -37.67 -13.04
CA ASP A 91 12.83 -37.53 -11.99
C ASP A 91 11.81 -36.43 -12.32
N VAL A 92 10.55 -36.86 -12.50
CA VAL A 92 9.40 -35.98 -12.72
C VAL A 92 9.18 -35.04 -11.53
N VAL A 93 9.39 -35.51 -10.31
CA VAL A 93 9.15 -34.75 -9.07
C VAL A 93 10.13 -33.60 -8.96
N GLU A 94 11.38 -33.82 -9.34
CA GLU A 94 12.42 -32.78 -9.37
C GLU A 94 12.07 -31.69 -10.39
N CYS A 95 11.67 -32.07 -11.60
CA CYS A 95 11.27 -31.12 -12.65
C CYS A 95 10.07 -30.25 -12.23
N LEU A 96 9.06 -30.85 -11.59
CA LEU A 96 7.91 -30.13 -11.03
C LEU A 96 8.32 -29.22 -9.87
N GLY A 97 9.24 -29.68 -9.00
CA GLY A 97 9.81 -28.92 -7.88
C GLY A 97 10.57 -27.67 -8.33
N SER A 98 11.31 -27.75 -9.44
CA SER A 98 11.97 -26.60 -10.09
C SER A 98 10.97 -25.63 -10.75
N GLY A 99 9.70 -26.00 -10.84
CA GLY A 99 8.61 -25.13 -11.26
C GLY A 99 8.09 -25.36 -12.68
N ALA A 100 8.41 -26.50 -13.30
CA ALA A 100 7.77 -26.91 -14.55
C ALA A 100 6.28 -27.18 -14.32
N HIS A 101 5.47 -26.90 -15.32
CA HIS A 101 4.05 -27.21 -15.32
C HIS A 101 3.80 -28.72 -15.43
N ASP A 102 4.63 -29.42 -16.21
CA ASP A 102 4.63 -30.88 -16.33
C ASP A 102 5.96 -31.35 -16.96
N MET A 103 6.22 -32.67 -16.94
CA MET A 103 7.39 -33.29 -17.57
C MET A 103 6.97 -34.42 -18.52
N VAL A 104 7.53 -34.43 -19.72
CA VAL A 104 7.21 -35.39 -20.78
C VAL A 104 8.47 -36.00 -21.36
N ARG A 105 8.44 -37.27 -21.75
CA ARG A 105 9.56 -37.90 -22.45
C ARG A 105 9.55 -37.56 -23.94
N LYS A 106 10.73 -37.32 -24.52
CA LYS A 106 10.91 -36.89 -25.92
C LYS A 106 10.39 -37.92 -26.94
N ASP A 107 10.36 -39.21 -26.58
CA ASP A 107 9.83 -40.31 -27.40
C ASP A 107 8.29 -40.46 -27.35
N HIS A 108 7.61 -39.74 -26.46
CA HIS A 108 6.16 -39.83 -26.27
C HIS A 108 5.42 -38.56 -26.70
N LEU A 109 5.42 -38.28 -28.01
CA LEU A 109 4.82 -37.08 -28.60
C LEU A 109 3.30 -36.95 -28.36
N ASP A 110 2.57 -38.06 -28.25
CA ASP A 110 1.13 -38.05 -27.91
C ASP A 110 0.87 -37.53 -26.48
N HIS A 111 1.77 -37.85 -25.55
CA HIS A 111 1.70 -37.35 -24.18
C HIS A 111 2.00 -35.84 -24.14
N LEU A 112 3.00 -35.39 -24.90
CA LEU A 112 3.37 -33.97 -25.01
C LEU A 112 2.18 -33.13 -25.47
N ARG A 113 1.43 -33.63 -26.46
CA ARG A 113 0.21 -32.98 -26.96
C ARG A 113 -0.85 -32.80 -25.87
N LEU A 114 -1.13 -33.83 -25.07
CA LEU A 114 -2.13 -33.77 -23.99
C LEU A 114 -1.71 -32.79 -22.90
N VAL A 115 -0.42 -32.77 -22.56
CA VAL A 115 0.15 -31.86 -21.58
C VAL A 115 0.06 -30.40 -22.03
N ILE A 116 0.44 -30.11 -23.28
CA ILE A 116 0.33 -28.76 -23.85
C ILE A 116 -1.12 -28.28 -23.87
N THR A 117 -2.07 -29.17 -24.16
CA THR A 117 -3.51 -28.84 -24.14
C THR A 117 -3.98 -28.45 -22.74
N ARG A 118 -3.55 -29.17 -21.69
CA ARG A 118 -3.85 -28.84 -20.29
C ARG A 118 -3.18 -27.53 -19.86
N ALA A 119 -1.93 -27.33 -20.25
CA ALA A 119 -1.17 -26.11 -19.99
C ALA A 119 -1.86 -24.88 -20.59
N LEU A 120 -2.34 -24.97 -21.82
CA LEU A 120 -3.10 -23.90 -22.48
C LEU A 120 -4.42 -23.59 -21.74
N ALA A 121 -5.17 -24.61 -21.31
CA ALA A 121 -6.41 -24.42 -20.57
C ALA A 121 -6.17 -23.72 -19.22
N PHE A 122 -5.13 -24.13 -18.49
CA PHE A 122 -4.69 -23.46 -17.26
C PHE A 122 -4.39 -21.98 -17.50
N GLN A 123 -3.67 -21.68 -18.59
CA GLN A 123 -3.31 -20.30 -18.93
C GLN A 123 -4.53 -19.41 -19.22
N GLN A 124 -5.55 -19.95 -19.88
CA GLN A 124 -6.80 -19.22 -20.15
C GLN A 124 -7.63 -18.96 -18.89
N GLN A 125 -7.70 -19.94 -17.98
CA GLN A 125 -8.41 -19.80 -16.71
C GLN A 125 -7.74 -18.75 -15.81
N TRP A 126 -6.41 -18.77 -15.72
CA TRP A 126 -5.64 -17.80 -14.95
C TRP A 126 -5.88 -16.36 -15.46
N ARG A 127 -5.84 -16.15 -16.78
CA ARG A 127 -6.15 -14.84 -17.41
C ARG A 127 -7.58 -14.38 -17.10
N SER A 128 -8.56 -15.30 -17.13
CA SER A 128 -9.98 -14.97 -16.87
C SER A 128 -10.23 -14.60 -15.41
N LEU A 129 -9.63 -15.30 -14.46
CA LEU A 129 -9.74 -15.01 -13.03
C LEU A 129 -9.25 -13.60 -12.71
N LYS A 130 -8.08 -13.21 -13.25
CA LYS A 130 -7.52 -11.87 -13.05
C LYS A 130 -8.38 -10.76 -13.65
N SER A 131 -9.02 -11.02 -14.79
CA SER A 131 -9.99 -10.09 -15.38
C SER A 131 -11.22 -9.86 -14.49
N LEU A 132 -11.76 -10.92 -13.88
CA LEU A 132 -12.94 -10.82 -13.00
C LEU A 132 -12.61 -10.10 -11.68
N GLU A 133 -11.48 -10.42 -11.05
CA GLU A 133 -11.02 -9.73 -9.82
C GLU A 133 -10.87 -8.22 -10.04
N SER A 134 -10.31 -7.83 -11.18
CA SER A 134 -10.16 -6.41 -11.54
C SER A 134 -11.51 -5.73 -11.77
N SER A 135 -12.44 -6.40 -12.46
CA SER A 135 -13.76 -5.84 -12.78
C SER A 135 -14.62 -5.64 -11.52
N LEU A 136 -14.52 -6.55 -10.55
CA LEU A 136 -15.23 -6.45 -9.26
C LEU A 136 -14.74 -5.24 -8.46
N ARG A 137 -13.42 -5.07 -8.31
CA ARG A 137 -12.82 -3.93 -7.60
C ARG A 137 -13.20 -2.60 -8.25
N GLU A 138 -13.25 -2.55 -9.58
CA GLU A 138 -13.69 -1.36 -10.31
C GLU A 138 -15.16 -1.03 -10.03
N ALA A 139 -16.03 -2.05 -10.03
CA ALA A 139 -17.44 -1.88 -9.75
C ALA A 139 -17.68 -1.36 -8.31
N GLU A 140 -17.00 -1.94 -7.31
CA GLU A 140 -17.09 -1.52 -5.91
C GLU A 140 -16.64 -0.08 -5.71
N ARG A 141 -15.48 0.29 -6.28
CA ARG A 141 -14.96 1.65 -6.21
C ARG A 141 -15.91 2.65 -6.86
N ARG A 142 -16.50 2.29 -8.01
CA ARG A 142 -17.47 3.14 -8.71
C ARG A 142 -18.73 3.35 -7.87
N CYS A 143 -19.27 2.32 -7.23
CA CYS A 143 -20.44 2.44 -6.36
C CYS A 143 -20.19 3.36 -5.16
N LYS A 144 -19.03 3.22 -4.49
CA LYS A 144 -18.65 4.10 -3.37
C LYS A 144 -18.52 5.56 -3.80
N MET A 145 -17.85 5.81 -4.92
CA MET A 145 -17.71 7.16 -5.48
C MET A 145 -19.04 7.78 -5.88
N LEU A 146 -20.00 6.99 -6.38
CA LEU A 146 -21.34 7.49 -6.72
C LEU A 146 -22.12 7.92 -5.48
N LEU A 147 -22.01 7.19 -4.36
CA LEU A 147 -22.68 7.53 -3.11
C LEU A 147 -22.06 8.77 -2.43
N GLU A 148 -20.73 8.87 -2.40
CA GLU A 148 -20.02 10.01 -1.79
C GLU A 148 -20.26 11.31 -2.55
N ASN A 149 -20.37 11.24 -3.89
CA ASN A 149 -20.60 12.41 -4.75
C ASN A 149 -22.09 12.67 -5.05
N ALA A 150 -23.00 11.87 -4.50
CA ALA A 150 -24.42 12.10 -4.69
C ALA A 150 -24.83 13.45 -4.07
N ARG A 151 -25.58 14.24 -4.84
CA ARG A 151 -26.12 15.53 -4.38
C ARG A 151 -27.27 15.35 -3.39
N ASP A 152 -28.08 14.33 -3.62
CA ASP A 152 -29.16 14.00 -2.72
C ASP A 152 -28.56 13.46 -1.41
N ALA A 153 -29.18 13.87 -0.31
CA ALA A 153 -28.81 13.37 1.00
C ALA A 153 -29.32 11.93 1.11
N ILE A 154 -28.38 10.99 1.23
CA ILE A 154 -28.66 9.55 1.31
C ILE A 154 -28.15 9.03 2.66
N ALA A 155 -29.01 8.31 3.37
CA ALA A 155 -28.61 7.54 4.55
C ALA A 155 -29.19 6.13 4.49
N TYR A 156 -28.55 5.20 5.20
CA TYR A 156 -29.08 3.86 5.46
C TYR A 156 -29.27 3.69 6.95
N VAL A 157 -30.44 3.15 7.31
CA VAL A 157 -30.92 3.06 8.69
C VAL A 157 -31.32 1.62 8.98
N HIS A 158 -30.76 1.04 10.04
CA HIS A 158 -31.07 -0.31 10.52
C HIS A 158 -31.59 -0.24 11.95
N GLU A 159 -32.72 -0.90 12.25
CA GLU A 159 -33.42 -0.82 13.55
C GLU A 159 -33.65 0.63 14.05
N GLY A 160 -33.86 1.56 13.12
CA GLY A 160 -34.04 2.98 13.41
C GLY A 160 -32.76 3.78 13.66
N MET A 161 -31.58 3.16 13.57
CA MET A 161 -30.26 3.76 13.79
C MET A 161 -29.52 4.00 12.47
N HIS A 162 -28.83 5.12 12.33
CA HIS A 162 -28.03 5.37 11.12
C HIS A 162 -26.81 4.41 11.08
N LEU A 163 -26.74 3.63 10.00
CA LEU A 163 -25.61 2.76 9.65
C LEU A 163 -24.64 3.50 8.71
N TYR A 164 -25.20 4.29 7.79
CA TYR A 164 -24.42 5.07 6.84
C TYR A 164 -25.11 6.38 6.50
N ALA A 165 -24.34 7.43 6.23
CA ALA A 165 -24.80 8.70 5.70
C ALA A 165 -23.76 9.27 4.73
N ASN A 166 -24.20 9.71 3.55
CA ASN A 166 -23.31 10.36 2.60
C ASN A 166 -23.01 11.82 3.01
N PRO A 167 -21.99 12.47 2.44
CA PRO A 167 -21.63 13.84 2.80
C PRO A 167 -22.75 14.87 2.62
N ALA A 168 -23.66 14.65 1.66
CA ALA A 168 -24.83 15.52 1.47
C ALA A 168 -25.79 15.43 2.65
N TYR A 169 -26.02 14.23 3.20
CA TYR A 169 -26.85 14.01 4.39
C TYR A 169 -26.22 14.66 5.63
N LEU A 170 -24.92 14.47 5.86
CA LEU A 170 -24.21 15.07 7.00
C LEU A 170 -24.30 16.61 6.97
N ARG A 171 -24.00 17.23 5.83
CA ARG A 171 -24.15 18.69 5.65
C ARG A 171 -25.59 19.15 5.84
N LEU A 172 -26.56 18.36 5.41
CA LEU A 172 -27.98 18.72 5.54
C LEU A 172 -28.42 18.77 7.00
N PHE A 173 -27.91 17.91 7.87
CA PHE A 173 -28.26 17.90 9.29
C PHE A 173 -27.27 18.66 10.19
N GLY A 174 -26.12 19.07 9.64
CA GLY A 174 -25.11 19.85 10.35
C GLY A 174 -24.12 18.99 11.14
N PHE A 175 -23.89 17.75 10.69
CA PHE A 175 -22.85 16.87 11.21
C PHE A 175 -21.56 17.05 10.41
N SER A 176 -20.43 16.96 11.11
CA SER A 176 -19.09 17.12 10.52
C SER A 176 -18.57 15.81 9.94
N ASP A 177 -18.95 14.70 10.59
CA ASP A 177 -18.46 13.35 10.31
C ASP A 177 -19.60 12.34 10.46
N ILE A 178 -19.48 11.20 9.78
CA ILE A 178 -20.39 10.06 9.92
C ILE A 178 -20.34 9.47 11.33
N GLU A 179 -19.19 9.53 12.00
CA GLU A 179 -19.03 9.05 13.38
C GLU A 179 -19.92 9.80 14.39
N GLU A 180 -20.34 11.03 14.08
CA GLU A 180 -21.24 11.81 14.93
C GLU A 180 -22.70 11.39 14.77
N ILE A 181 -23.08 10.77 13.65
CA ILE A 181 -24.46 10.36 13.36
C ILE A 181 -24.67 8.86 13.47
N GLU A 182 -23.60 8.07 13.40
CA GLU A 182 -23.64 6.62 13.53
C GLU A 182 -24.22 6.23 14.90
N GLY A 183 -25.24 5.36 14.88
CA GLY A 183 -25.96 5.00 16.10
C GLY A 183 -26.88 6.10 16.68
N ILE A 184 -27.10 7.22 15.99
CA ILE A 184 -28.18 8.15 16.33
C ILE A 184 -29.49 7.63 15.74
N PRO A 185 -30.61 7.66 16.49
CA PRO A 185 -31.92 7.33 15.94
C PRO A 185 -32.39 8.33 14.86
N ILE A 186 -32.91 7.84 13.73
CA ILE A 186 -33.53 8.69 12.69
C ILE A 186 -34.66 9.58 13.26
N MET A 187 -35.32 9.11 14.32
CA MET A 187 -36.38 9.83 15.02
C MET A 187 -35.92 11.17 15.61
N ASP A 188 -34.64 11.28 15.98
CA ASP A 188 -34.09 12.50 16.57
C ASP A 188 -33.85 13.60 15.51
N MET A 189 -33.85 13.21 14.22
CA MET A 189 -33.73 14.10 13.08
C MET A 189 -35.07 14.75 12.69
N VAL A 190 -36.17 14.39 13.35
CA VAL A 190 -37.53 14.89 13.07
C VAL A 190 -38.11 15.64 14.27
N VAL A 191 -38.79 16.75 14.01
CA VAL A 191 -39.46 17.56 15.06
C VAL A 191 -40.58 16.74 15.73
N ARG A 192 -40.77 16.91 17.04
CA ARG A 192 -41.71 16.13 17.89
C ARG A 192 -43.13 16.01 17.34
N GLU A 193 -43.63 17.03 16.66
CA GLU A 193 -44.99 17.07 16.09
C GLU A 193 -45.15 16.09 14.92
N ASP A 194 -44.07 15.86 14.16
CA ASP A 194 -44.03 14.96 13.00
C ASP A 194 -43.45 13.58 13.31
N GLN A 195 -42.82 13.38 14.48
CA GLN A 195 -42.31 12.07 14.93
C GLN A 195 -43.39 10.97 14.96
N ARG A 196 -44.65 11.30 15.28
CA ARG A 196 -45.74 10.30 15.27
C ARG A 196 -45.99 9.76 13.86
N LYS A 197 -45.91 10.63 12.84
CA LYS A 197 -46.09 10.28 11.43
C LYS A 197 -44.97 9.35 10.94
N LEU A 198 -43.71 9.70 11.25
CA LEU A 198 -42.55 8.86 10.90
C LEU A 198 -42.61 7.49 11.60
N ARG A 199 -43.05 7.44 12.87
CA ARG A 199 -43.15 6.18 13.63
C ARG A 199 -44.24 5.24 13.10
N GLU A 200 -45.39 5.80 12.71
CA GLU A 200 -46.45 5.03 12.06
C GLU A 200 -45.97 4.46 10.71
N TYR A 201 -45.12 5.20 10.00
CA TYR A 201 -44.53 4.79 8.72
C TYR A 201 -43.47 3.69 8.84
N LEU A 202 -42.47 3.87 9.72
CA LEU A 202 -41.41 2.87 9.94
C LEU A 202 -41.99 1.52 10.38
N ARG A 203 -43.08 1.53 11.17
CA ARG A 203 -43.82 0.31 11.57
C ARG A 203 -44.52 -0.39 10.39
N GLN A 204 -45.03 0.36 9.42
CA GLN A 204 -45.66 -0.22 8.22
C GLN A 204 -44.61 -0.82 7.27
N HIS A 205 -43.37 -0.33 7.29
CA HIS A 205 -42.26 -0.85 6.49
C HIS A 205 -41.49 -2.00 7.16
N ASP A 206 -41.47 -2.09 8.49
CA ASP A 206 -40.95 -3.27 9.22
C ASP A 206 -41.76 -4.54 8.89
N ASP A 207 -43.07 -4.42 8.73
CA ASP A 207 -43.94 -5.55 8.37
C ASP A 207 -43.74 -6.01 6.91
N THR A 208 -43.23 -5.16 6.01
CA THR A 208 -42.92 -5.50 4.60
C THR A 208 -41.45 -5.82 4.33
N LEU A 209 -40.54 -5.69 5.30
CA LEU A 209 -39.15 -6.17 5.16
C LEU A 209 -39.05 -7.72 5.23
N ASN A 210 -40.09 -8.40 5.70
CA ASN A 210 -40.18 -9.87 5.78
C ASN A 210 -40.83 -10.55 4.56
N ASP A 211 -41.51 -9.80 3.69
CA ASP A 211 -42.06 -10.31 2.43
C ASP A 211 -41.48 -9.49 1.29
N GLU A 212 -40.79 -10.13 0.35
CA GLU A 212 -40.12 -9.53 -0.81
C GLU A 212 -40.99 -8.43 -1.47
N ALA A 213 -40.80 -7.18 -1.07
CA ALA A 213 -41.46 -6.06 -1.71
C ALA A 213 -40.99 -6.00 -3.18
N PRO A 214 -41.89 -5.88 -4.16
CA PRO A 214 -41.50 -5.85 -5.55
C PRO A 214 -40.53 -4.69 -5.82
N PRO A 215 -39.47 -4.89 -6.63
CA PRO A 215 -38.42 -3.89 -6.87
C PRO A 215 -38.88 -2.56 -7.49
N ASP A 216 -40.17 -2.45 -7.85
CA ASP A 216 -40.80 -1.31 -8.50
C ASP A 216 -41.81 -0.56 -7.60
N ALA A 217 -41.83 -0.81 -6.28
CA ALA A 217 -42.63 0.02 -5.37
C ALA A 217 -42.11 1.47 -5.41
N LEU A 218 -42.97 2.40 -5.88
CA LEU A 218 -42.64 3.82 -5.95
C LEU A 218 -42.24 4.33 -4.55
N PRO A 219 -41.14 5.08 -4.40
CA PRO A 219 -40.74 5.65 -3.12
C PRO A 219 -41.87 6.53 -2.58
N GLU A 220 -42.39 6.19 -1.40
CA GLU A 220 -43.35 7.06 -0.73
C GLU A 220 -42.60 8.27 -0.16
N ALA A 221 -43.01 9.44 -0.60
CA ALA A 221 -42.30 10.68 -0.35
C ALA A 221 -43.13 11.58 0.56
N HIS A 222 -42.61 11.90 1.74
CA HIS A 222 -43.32 12.63 2.79
C HIS A 222 -42.66 13.95 3.13
N ASP A 223 -43.46 15.01 3.20
CA ASP A 223 -43.02 16.31 3.68
C ASP A 223 -43.01 16.30 5.22
N LEU A 224 -41.82 16.42 5.80
CA LEU A 224 -41.60 16.40 7.24
C LEU A 224 -40.82 17.65 7.69
N GLN A 225 -41.09 18.12 8.89
CA GLN A 225 -40.23 19.08 9.57
C GLN A 225 -39.06 18.35 10.23
N LEU A 226 -37.87 18.58 9.68
CA LEU A 226 -36.61 18.02 10.12
C LEU A 226 -35.90 18.97 11.07
N LYS A 227 -35.05 18.42 11.93
CA LYS A 227 -34.29 19.15 12.95
C LYS A 227 -32.79 18.96 12.71
N ARG A 228 -32.06 20.07 12.61
CA ARG A 228 -30.58 20.09 12.53
C ARG A 228 -29.96 19.89 13.92
N MET A 229 -28.68 19.55 13.96
CA MET A 229 -27.91 19.49 15.21
C MET A 229 -27.97 20.82 15.99
N SER A 230 -27.96 21.95 15.29
CA SER A 230 -28.09 23.29 15.89
C SER A 230 -29.41 23.54 16.62
N GLY A 231 -30.42 22.69 16.40
CA GLY A 231 -31.77 22.84 16.91
C GLY A 231 -32.74 23.52 15.94
N ASP A 232 -32.26 24.04 14.81
CA ASP A 232 -33.07 24.69 13.79
C ASP A 232 -33.92 23.66 13.02
N SER A 233 -35.17 24.03 12.72
CA SER A 233 -36.08 23.21 11.92
C SER A 233 -36.12 23.64 10.46
N PHE A 234 -36.21 22.68 9.54
CA PHE A 234 -36.44 22.94 8.12
C PHE A 234 -37.38 21.92 7.50
N SER A 235 -38.14 22.35 6.49
CA SER A 235 -39.01 21.46 5.71
C SER A 235 -38.19 20.73 4.65
N ALA A 236 -38.33 19.41 4.57
CA ALA A 236 -37.81 18.65 3.46
C ALA A 236 -38.70 17.44 3.16
N ARG A 237 -38.56 16.92 1.93
CA ARG A 237 -39.26 15.72 1.49
C ARG A 237 -38.35 14.51 1.67
N MET A 238 -38.75 13.56 2.49
CA MET A 238 -38.05 12.30 2.71
C MET A 238 -38.71 11.18 1.90
N GLU A 239 -37.90 10.46 1.13
CA GLU A 239 -38.25 9.23 0.43
C GLU A 239 -37.59 8.05 1.17
N PHE A 240 -38.31 6.93 1.31
CA PHE A 240 -37.74 5.72 1.90
C PHE A 240 -37.93 4.53 0.97
N SER A 241 -36.95 3.63 0.99
CA SER A 241 -36.94 2.37 0.22
C SER A 241 -36.23 1.27 1.00
N GLY A 242 -36.62 0.02 0.78
CA GLY A 242 -35.90 -1.13 1.31
C GLY A 242 -34.55 -1.32 0.61
N ALA A 243 -33.51 -1.67 1.36
CA ALA A 243 -32.18 -1.95 0.85
C ALA A 243 -31.51 -3.08 1.64
N ILE A 244 -30.45 -3.66 1.08
CA ILE A 244 -29.61 -4.66 1.76
C ILE A 244 -28.18 -4.14 1.73
N ILE A 245 -27.56 -4.01 2.89
CA ILE A 245 -26.15 -3.66 3.05
C ILE A 245 -25.49 -4.75 3.88
N ASP A 246 -24.36 -5.27 3.40
CA ASP A 246 -23.59 -6.34 4.05
C ASP A 246 -24.41 -7.59 4.43
N GLY A 247 -25.50 -7.84 3.72
CA GLY A 247 -26.41 -8.97 3.96
C GLY A 247 -27.51 -8.71 4.99
N GLU A 248 -27.56 -7.51 5.58
CA GLU A 248 -28.59 -7.11 6.55
C GLU A 248 -29.65 -6.20 5.90
N PRO A 249 -30.95 -6.43 6.17
CA PRO A 249 -32.02 -5.58 5.66
C PRO A 249 -31.97 -4.21 6.35
N CYS A 250 -31.99 -3.15 5.56
CA CYS A 250 -31.98 -1.76 6.05
C CYS A 250 -32.94 -0.89 5.23
N ILE A 251 -33.22 0.30 5.76
CA ILE A 251 -34.04 1.30 5.10
C ILE A 251 -33.11 2.37 4.53
N GLN A 252 -33.17 2.56 3.21
CA GLN A 252 -32.57 3.71 2.55
C GLN A 252 -33.47 4.93 2.73
N VAL A 253 -32.85 6.04 3.09
CA VAL A 253 -33.47 7.36 3.26
C VAL A 253 -32.88 8.30 2.22
N LEU A 254 -33.72 8.94 1.42
CA LEU A 254 -33.33 9.90 0.39
C LEU A 254 -34.01 11.26 0.64
N ILE A 255 -33.24 12.34 0.62
CA ILE A 255 -33.75 13.72 0.72
C ILE A 255 -33.22 14.53 -0.45
N ARG A 256 -34.12 14.94 -1.35
CA ARG A 256 -33.79 15.76 -2.53
C ARG A 256 -33.75 17.24 -2.17
N SER A 257 -32.70 17.94 -2.59
CA SER A 257 -32.56 19.39 -2.35
C SER A 257 -33.21 20.22 -3.47
N ASP A 258 -34.33 20.85 -3.18
CA ASP A 258 -35.21 21.50 -4.17
C ASP A 258 -34.80 22.93 -4.60
N LYS A 259 -33.49 23.23 -4.72
CA LYS A 259 -33.02 24.59 -5.10
C LYS A 259 -32.06 24.61 -6.30
N ASN A 260 -32.63 25.08 -7.43
CA ASN A 260 -32.03 25.80 -8.57
C ASN A 260 -31.16 25.04 -9.61
N GLY A 261 -31.81 24.54 -10.66
CA GLY A 261 -31.83 25.19 -11.99
C GLY A 261 -30.59 25.32 -12.88
N ASN A 262 -29.34 25.23 -12.41
CA ASN A 262 -28.13 25.39 -13.25
C ASN A 262 -27.09 24.27 -13.03
N THR A 263 -27.59 23.07 -12.83
CA THR A 263 -26.84 21.95 -12.26
C THR A 263 -25.75 21.41 -13.17
N LEU A 264 -25.99 21.19 -14.46
CA LEU A 264 -25.04 20.48 -15.33
C LEU A 264 -23.76 21.28 -15.63
N GLU A 265 -23.85 22.60 -15.78
CA GLU A 265 -22.67 23.46 -15.99
C GLU A 265 -21.88 23.66 -14.70
N LEU A 266 -22.57 23.74 -13.56
CA LEU A 266 -21.93 23.86 -12.25
C LEU A 266 -21.28 22.53 -11.82
N GLU A 267 -21.90 21.38 -12.11
CA GLU A 267 -21.31 20.05 -11.94
C GLU A 267 -20.08 19.85 -12.82
N LYS A 268 -20.18 20.24 -14.10
CA LYS A 268 -19.03 20.19 -15.01
C LYS A 268 -17.91 21.11 -14.52
N LYS A 269 -18.23 22.31 -14.03
CA LYS A 269 -17.25 23.23 -13.42
C LYS A 269 -16.68 22.70 -12.11
N LEU A 270 -17.49 22.07 -11.26
CA LEU A 270 -17.05 21.49 -9.98
C LEU A 270 -16.19 20.25 -10.19
N ASN A 271 -16.58 19.33 -11.07
CA ASN A 271 -15.75 18.18 -11.46
C ASN A 271 -14.45 18.66 -12.12
N TYR A 272 -14.54 19.64 -13.02
CA TYR A 272 -13.37 20.25 -13.66
C TYR A 272 -12.42 20.87 -12.63
N LEU A 273 -12.92 21.64 -11.66
CA LEU A 273 -12.10 22.24 -10.59
C LEU A 273 -11.54 21.20 -9.61
N SER A 274 -12.31 20.16 -9.29
CA SER A 274 -11.89 19.10 -8.36
C SER A 274 -10.74 18.23 -8.88
N GLN A 275 -10.53 18.23 -10.21
CA GLN A 275 -9.50 17.43 -10.89
C GLN A 275 -8.26 18.26 -11.25
N ARG A 276 -8.27 19.58 -11.01
CA ARG A 276 -7.24 20.50 -11.50
C ARG A 276 -6.45 21.14 -10.36
N ASP A 277 -5.19 21.43 -10.61
CA ASP A 277 -4.33 22.23 -9.74
C ASP A 277 -4.61 23.72 -9.98
N LEU A 278 -4.83 24.49 -8.91
CA LEU A 278 -5.28 25.89 -8.99
C LEU A 278 -4.19 26.85 -9.48
N ILE A 279 -2.93 26.47 -9.38
CA ILE A 279 -1.79 27.32 -9.76
C ILE A 279 -1.45 27.11 -11.23
N THR A 280 -1.38 25.85 -11.66
CA THR A 280 -0.91 25.49 -13.01
C THR A 280 -2.04 25.28 -14.00
N GLY A 281 -3.26 25.05 -13.54
CA GLY A 281 -4.38 24.67 -14.40
C GLY A 281 -4.25 23.27 -15.00
N LEU A 282 -3.21 22.50 -14.66
CA LEU A 282 -3.05 21.09 -15.03
C LEU A 282 -3.93 20.17 -14.16
N TYR A 283 -3.94 18.87 -14.43
CA TYR A 283 -4.57 17.92 -13.50
C TYR A 283 -3.86 17.91 -12.14
N ASN A 284 -4.59 17.56 -11.09
CA ASN A 284 -4.02 17.40 -9.76
C ASN A 284 -3.53 15.96 -9.51
N ARG A 285 -2.77 15.79 -8.42
CA ARG A 285 -2.22 14.50 -8.00
C ARG A 285 -3.28 13.40 -7.88
N GLN A 286 -4.44 13.70 -7.29
CA GLN A 286 -5.48 12.70 -7.08
C GLN A 286 -5.98 12.12 -8.41
N TYR A 287 -6.33 12.99 -9.36
CA TYR A 287 -6.77 12.58 -10.68
C TYR A 287 -5.66 11.83 -11.46
N PHE A 288 -4.41 12.29 -11.32
CA PHE A 288 -3.26 11.62 -11.93
C PHE A 288 -3.10 10.18 -11.44
N LEU A 289 -3.19 9.95 -10.12
CA LEU A 289 -3.09 8.62 -9.54
C LEU A 289 -4.22 7.69 -9.99
N GLU A 290 -5.44 8.21 -10.13
CA GLU A 290 -6.56 7.45 -10.70
C GLU A 290 -6.31 7.02 -12.14
N CYS A 291 -5.77 7.92 -12.97
CA CYS A 291 -5.40 7.63 -14.36
C CYS A 291 -4.24 6.65 -14.44
N LEU A 292 -3.21 6.82 -13.61
CA LEU A 292 -2.06 5.93 -13.50
C LEU A 292 -2.49 4.51 -13.11
N GLN A 293 -3.39 4.38 -12.14
CA GLN A 293 -3.93 3.09 -11.72
C GLN A 293 -4.75 2.41 -12.83
N LYS A 294 -5.52 3.17 -13.62
CA LYS A 294 -6.22 2.64 -14.80
C LYS A 294 -5.23 2.15 -15.86
N SER A 295 -4.19 2.93 -16.16
CA SER A 295 -3.15 2.52 -17.11
C SER A 295 -2.38 1.29 -16.63
N LEU A 296 -2.10 1.17 -15.34
CA LEU A 296 -1.51 -0.03 -14.74
C LEU A 296 -2.42 -1.25 -14.92
N GLY A 297 -3.73 -1.09 -14.70
CA GLY A 297 -4.72 -2.14 -14.95
C GLY A 297 -4.80 -2.58 -16.42
N GLN A 298 -4.69 -1.63 -17.36
CA GLN A 298 -4.67 -1.94 -18.80
C GLN A 298 -3.37 -2.65 -19.22
N ALA A 299 -2.23 -2.20 -18.69
CA ALA A 299 -0.93 -2.81 -18.92
C ALA A 299 -0.86 -4.23 -18.37
N ALA A 300 -1.34 -4.46 -17.14
CA ALA A 300 -1.43 -5.80 -16.54
C ALA A 300 -2.34 -6.77 -17.34
N GLN A 301 -3.32 -6.24 -18.08
CA GLN A 301 -4.19 -7.00 -18.98
C GLN A 301 -3.56 -7.23 -20.37
N GLY A 302 -2.33 -6.73 -20.61
CA GLY A 302 -1.64 -6.77 -21.90
C GLY A 302 -2.32 -5.95 -22.99
N LYS A 303 -3.21 -5.02 -22.62
CA LYS A 303 -4.02 -4.24 -23.58
C LYS A 303 -3.29 -3.03 -24.14
N SER A 304 -2.43 -2.39 -23.34
CA SER A 304 -1.63 -1.24 -23.75
C SER A 304 -0.44 -1.04 -22.81
N ASN A 305 0.71 -0.65 -23.37
CA ASN A 305 1.81 -0.13 -22.57
C ASN A 305 1.56 1.36 -22.28
N ALA A 306 2.11 1.85 -21.19
CA ALA A 306 2.14 3.27 -20.88
C ALA A 306 3.53 3.68 -20.39
N THR A 307 3.75 4.97 -20.27
CA THR A 307 4.97 5.55 -19.71
C THR A 307 4.57 6.53 -18.64
N LEU A 308 5.16 6.38 -17.45
CA LEU A 308 5.16 7.38 -16.40
C LEU A 308 6.43 8.22 -16.51
N ILE A 309 6.26 9.54 -16.62
CA ILE A 309 7.36 10.50 -16.58
C ILE A 309 7.11 11.43 -15.40
N GLU A 310 8.13 11.61 -14.58
CA GLU A 310 8.20 12.59 -13.52
C GLU A 310 9.20 13.67 -13.91
N LEU A 311 8.83 14.93 -13.72
CA LEU A 311 9.65 16.09 -14.04
C LEU A 311 9.68 17.04 -12.84
N ALA A 312 10.87 17.50 -12.45
CA ALA A 312 11.03 18.49 -11.38
C ALA A 312 11.91 19.65 -11.83
N VAL A 313 11.55 20.88 -11.41
CA VAL A 313 12.36 22.08 -11.70
C VAL A 313 13.68 22.02 -10.92
N ASP A 314 14.79 22.18 -11.64
CA ASP A 314 16.12 22.16 -11.04
C ASP A 314 16.34 23.40 -10.17
N GLN A 315 16.94 23.21 -9.00
CA GLN A 315 17.29 24.28 -8.05
C GLN A 315 16.12 25.23 -7.72
N PHE A 316 14.89 24.71 -7.67
CA PHE A 316 13.69 25.52 -7.44
C PHE A 316 13.73 26.37 -6.16
N SER A 317 14.42 25.92 -5.11
CA SER A 317 14.65 26.71 -3.90
C SER A 317 15.35 28.05 -4.20
N ASN A 318 16.34 28.06 -5.09
CA ASN A 318 17.06 29.28 -5.48
C ASN A 318 16.15 30.23 -6.26
N ILE A 319 15.30 29.68 -7.14
CA ILE A 319 14.30 30.46 -7.88
C ILE A 319 13.33 31.11 -6.88
N ARG A 320 12.81 30.33 -5.93
CA ARG A 320 11.89 30.82 -4.90
C ARG A 320 12.51 31.86 -3.97
N GLU A 321 13.79 31.74 -3.64
CA GLU A 321 14.53 32.78 -2.89
C GLU A 321 14.66 34.08 -3.70
N LEU A 322 14.84 33.98 -5.02
CA LEU A 322 15.04 35.12 -5.90
C LEU A 322 13.74 35.91 -6.17
N VAL A 323 12.63 35.22 -6.43
CA VAL A 323 11.35 35.84 -6.85
C VAL A 323 10.24 35.77 -5.81
N GLY A 324 10.49 35.17 -4.65
CA GLY A 324 9.49 34.98 -3.60
C GLY A 324 8.44 33.93 -3.97
N VAL A 325 7.51 33.69 -3.04
CA VAL A 325 6.49 32.62 -3.18
C VAL A 325 5.54 32.89 -4.34
N ALA A 326 5.00 34.10 -4.45
CA ALA A 326 4.08 34.47 -5.52
C ALA A 326 4.75 34.43 -6.91
N GLY A 327 6.02 34.85 -6.99
CA GLY A 327 6.79 34.74 -8.22
C GLY A 327 7.12 33.30 -8.60
N ALA A 328 7.38 32.43 -7.62
CA ALA A 328 7.62 31.02 -7.84
C ALA A 328 6.36 30.31 -8.38
N ASP A 329 5.16 30.69 -7.91
CA ASP A 329 3.90 30.18 -8.45
C ASP A 329 3.70 30.57 -9.93
N LEU A 330 4.15 31.76 -10.34
CA LEU A 330 4.14 32.17 -11.75
C LEU A 330 5.08 31.30 -12.60
N VAL A 331 6.29 30.98 -12.10
CA VAL A 331 7.22 30.06 -12.77
C VAL A 331 6.60 28.67 -12.94
N LEU A 332 5.97 28.14 -11.89
CA LEU A 332 5.31 26.83 -11.95
C LEU A 332 4.10 26.84 -12.90
N GLY A 333 3.29 27.90 -12.89
CA GLY A 333 2.19 28.07 -13.82
C GLY A 333 2.64 28.15 -15.28
N ASP A 334 3.76 28.82 -15.54
CA ASP A 334 4.31 28.98 -16.87
C ASP A 334 4.92 27.67 -17.41
N LEU A 335 5.64 26.93 -16.57
CA LEU A 335 6.07 25.57 -16.89
C LEU A 335 4.87 24.67 -17.17
N GLY A 336 3.79 24.78 -16.38
CA GLY A 336 2.57 24.00 -16.60
C GLY A 336 2.02 24.15 -18.02
N LYS A 337 2.03 25.37 -18.57
CA LYS A 337 1.61 25.64 -19.96
C LYS A 337 2.56 25.01 -20.98
N LEU A 338 3.87 25.12 -20.77
CA LEU A 338 4.86 24.48 -21.65
C LEU A 338 4.65 22.96 -21.71
N LEU A 339 4.36 22.33 -20.57
CA LEU A 339 4.08 20.89 -20.51
C LEU A 339 2.78 20.54 -21.24
N GLU A 340 1.71 21.31 -21.05
CA GLU A 340 0.42 21.11 -21.74
C GLU A 340 0.54 21.28 -23.25
N GLU A 341 1.34 22.24 -23.73
CA GLU A 341 1.61 22.48 -25.16
C GLU A 341 2.54 21.44 -25.80
N ALA A 342 3.44 20.84 -25.01
CA ALA A 342 4.36 19.83 -25.49
C ALA A 342 3.72 18.44 -25.58
N CYS A 343 2.76 18.14 -24.69
CA CYS A 343 2.10 16.83 -24.63
C CYS A 343 0.88 16.75 -25.58
N GLY A 344 0.54 15.54 -26.03
CA GLY A 344 -0.62 15.31 -26.90
C GLY A 344 -1.95 15.34 -26.14
N GLN A 345 -3.08 15.43 -26.88
CA GLN A 345 -4.44 15.43 -26.28
C GLN A 345 -4.78 14.16 -25.48
N SER A 346 -4.04 13.08 -25.70
CA SER A 346 -4.22 11.79 -25.03
C SER A 346 -3.29 11.58 -23.84
N ASP A 347 -2.34 12.48 -23.60
CA ASP A 347 -1.44 12.43 -22.47
C ASP A 347 -2.05 13.13 -21.26
N ILE A 348 -1.85 12.58 -20.07
CA ILE A 348 -2.31 13.19 -18.82
C ILE A 348 -1.14 13.91 -18.19
N VAL A 349 -1.24 15.24 -18.12
CA VAL A 349 -0.25 16.10 -17.48
C VAL A 349 -0.81 16.63 -16.16
N ALA A 350 -0.09 16.42 -15.08
CA ALA A 350 -0.52 16.80 -13.74
C ALA A 350 0.60 17.44 -12.93
N ARG A 351 0.22 18.29 -11.96
CA ARG A 351 1.11 18.67 -10.87
C ARG A 351 0.94 17.68 -9.72
N LEU A 352 2.04 17.06 -9.32
CA LEU A 352 2.04 16.06 -8.25
C LEU A 352 2.14 16.74 -6.89
N GLU A 353 3.28 17.39 -6.63
CA GLU A 353 3.53 18.07 -5.36
C GLU A 353 4.68 19.07 -5.53
N GLY A 354 4.62 20.23 -4.86
CA GLY A 354 5.71 21.20 -4.90
C GLY A 354 6.08 21.63 -6.32
N GLN A 355 7.34 21.39 -6.71
CA GLN A 355 7.89 21.64 -8.05
C GLN A 355 7.86 20.43 -9.00
N ALA A 356 7.15 19.35 -8.64
CA ALA A 356 7.10 18.10 -9.38
C ALA A 356 5.81 17.96 -10.22
N TYR A 357 5.99 17.47 -11.44
CA TYR A 357 4.97 17.23 -12.44
C TYR A 357 5.01 15.77 -12.88
N GLY A 358 3.83 15.23 -13.20
CA GLY A 358 3.66 13.89 -13.73
C GLY A 358 3.09 13.95 -15.14
N ILE A 359 3.64 13.17 -16.05
CA ILE A 359 3.10 12.95 -17.39
C ILE A 359 2.87 11.44 -17.55
N LEU A 360 1.64 11.08 -17.92
CA LEU A 360 1.28 9.71 -18.24
C LEU A 360 0.88 9.65 -19.70
N SER A 361 1.65 8.88 -20.49
CA SER A 361 1.38 8.68 -21.91
C SER A 361 1.12 7.20 -22.21
N GLN A 362 0.13 6.93 -23.06
CA GLN A 362 -0.18 5.58 -23.55
C GLN A 362 0.47 5.28 -24.92
N HIS A 363 1.23 6.23 -25.48
CA HIS A 363 1.65 6.19 -26.88
C HIS A 363 3.17 6.12 -27.06
N TRP A 364 3.95 6.38 -26.01
CA TRP A 364 5.40 6.47 -26.13
C TRP A 364 6.07 5.13 -25.88
N GLU A 365 6.78 4.63 -26.89
CA GLU A 365 7.74 3.56 -26.73
C GLU A 365 9.06 4.10 -26.15
N MET A 366 9.91 3.22 -25.62
CA MET A 366 11.18 3.58 -24.96
C MET A 366 12.06 4.55 -25.80
N GLN A 367 12.08 4.37 -27.12
CA GLN A 367 12.84 5.20 -28.05
C GLN A 367 12.24 6.60 -28.23
N ASP A 368 10.92 6.73 -28.10
CA ASP A 368 10.20 8.00 -28.23
C ASP A 368 10.33 8.85 -26.96
N ILE A 369 10.41 8.22 -25.78
CA ILE A 369 10.56 8.90 -24.48
C ILE A 369 11.82 9.77 -24.46
N THR A 370 12.96 9.20 -24.87
CA THR A 370 14.25 9.92 -24.81
C THR A 370 14.26 11.09 -25.78
N ARG A 371 13.65 10.93 -26.96
CA ARG A 371 13.53 11.99 -27.97
C ARG A 371 12.56 13.09 -27.52
N PHE A 372 11.39 12.71 -27.01
CA PHE A 372 10.38 13.63 -26.50
C PHE A 372 10.93 14.46 -25.33
N THR A 373 11.46 13.78 -24.32
CA THR A 373 11.98 14.45 -23.10
C THR A 373 13.17 15.35 -23.42
N ARG A 374 14.05 14.98 -24.37
CA ARG A 374 15.11 15.88 -24.83
C ARG A 374 14.53 17.15 -25.46
N GLY A 375 13.58 17.03 -26.40
CA GLY A 375 12.95 18.20 -27.01
C GLY A 375 12.17 19.07 -26.01
N LEU A 376 11.58 18.45 -24.99
CA LEU A 376 10.92 19.14 -23.88
C LEU A 376 11.92 19.93 -23.03
N LEU A 377 13.04 19.31 -22.65
CA LEU A 377 14.10 19.93 -21.88
C LEU A 377 14.77 21.08 -22.62
N ASP A 378 15.02 20.92 -23.92
CA ASP A 378 15.56 21.99 -24.77
C ASP A 378 14.61 23.21 -24.74
N ARG A 379 13.30 22.98 -24.96
CA ARG A 379 12.27 24.03 -24.86
C ARG A 379 12.23 24.71 -23.50
N ILE A 380 12.29 23.95 -22.40
CA ILE A 380 12.29 24.50 -21.04
C ILE A 380 13.53 25.37 -20.84
N SER A 381 14.71 24.90 -21.27
CA SER A 381 15.96 25.62 -21.08
C SER A 381 16.09 26.91 -21.91
N GLU A 382 15.44 26.94 -23.08
CA GLU A 382 15.37 28.13 -23.96
C GLU A 382 14.26 29.11 -23.56
N HIS A 383 13.31 28.67 -22.72
CA HIS A 383 12.18 29.48 -22.31
C HIS A 383 12.58 30.52 -21.25
N ILE A 384 12.05 31.73 -21.41
CA ILE A 384 12.27 32.84 -20.48
C ILE A 384 10.93 33.18 -19.84
N CYS A 385 10.82 32.95 -18.53
CA CYS A 385 9.67 33.32 -17.74
C CYS A 385 9.84 34.75 -17.21
N GLU A 386 8.90 35.65 -17.51
CA GLU A 386 8.90 37.00 -16.95
C GLU A 386 8.10 37.06 -15.64
N VAL A 387 8.78 37.35 -14.55
CA VAL A 387 8.20 37.46 -13.21
C VAL A 387 8.53 38.82 -12.64
N GLU A 388 7.51 39.67 -12.47
CA GLU A 388 7.66 41.01 -11.86
C GLU A 388 8.76 41.87 -12.50
N GLY A 389 8.91 41.79 -13.83
CA GLY A 389 9.92 42.55 -14.58
C GLY A 389 11.33 41.94 -14.55
N ARG A 390 11.49 40.72 -14.05
CA ARG A 390 12.73 39.93 -14.12
C ARG A 390 12.56 38.76 -15.08
N SER A 391 13.57 38.51 -15.90
CA SER A 391 13.65 37.34 -16.77
C SER A 391 14.29 36.18 -16.01
N ILE A 392 13.55 35.09 -15.82
CA ILE A 392 14.00 33.87 -15.15
C ILE A 392 14.12 32.77 -16.20
N SER A 393 15.30 32.14 -16.28
CA SER A 393 15.49 30.88 -16.98
C SER A 393 15.71 29.76 -15.97
N PHE A 394 15.28 28.56 -16.32
CA PHE A 394 15.39 27.38 -15.46
C PHE A 394 15.50 26.12 -16.31
N THR A 395 15.98 25.05 -15.69
CA THR A 395 16.04 23.71 -16.30
C THR A 395 15.19 22.75 -15.49
N ALA A 396 15.00 21.55 -16.00
CA ALA A 396 14.29 20.49 -15.28
C ALA A 396 15.03 19.16 -15.37
N SER A 397 14.81 18.31 -14.38
CA SER A 397 15.25 16.93 -14.38
C SER A 397 14.07 16.01 -14.61
N VAL A 398 14.29 14.92 -15.36
CA VAL A 398 13.23 14.01 -15.78
C VAL A 398 13.59 12.58 -15.42
N GLY A 399 12.70 11.90 -14.70
CA GLY A 399 12.72 10.46 -14.47
C GLY A 399 11.60 9.79 -15.27
N ALA A 400 11.90 8.76 -16.05
CA ALA A 400 10.90 8.02 -16.81
C ALA A 400 10.88 6.54 -16.46
N VAL A 401 9.70 5.95 -16.35
CA VAL A 401 9.48 4.53 -16.07
C VAL A 401 8.46 3.98 -17.05
N GLN A 402 8.78 2.85 -17.68
CA GLN A 402 7.84 2.15 -18.53
C GLN A 402 6.84 1.35 -17.69
N ILE A 403 5.57 1.47 -18.04
CA ILE A 403 4.47 0.69 -17.48
C ILE A 403 4.11 -0.37 -18.52
N ASP A 404 4.55 -1.59 -18.27
CA ASP A 404 4.17 -2.77 -19.04
C ASP A 404 3.38 -3.74 -18.14
N GLU A 405 3.12 -4.95 -18.61
CA GLU A 405 2.40 -5.96 -17.85
C GLU A 405 3.12 -6.45 -16.58
N ASN A 406 4.42 -6.16 -16.45
CA ASN A 406 5.24 -6.50 -15.30
C ASN A 406 5.48 -5.29 -14.40
N ALA A 407 4.83 -4.17 -14.72
CA ALA A 407 4.93 -2.98 -13.90
C ALA A 407 4.53 -3.32 -12.45
N PRO A 408 5.33 -2.88 -11.47
CA PRO A 408 5.04 -3.11 -10.07
C PRO A 408 3.80 -2.31 -9.65
N ASP A 409 3.43 -2.37 -8.37
CA ASP A 409 2.35 -1.53 -7.86
C ASP A 409 2.64 -0.03 -8.03
N ILE A 410 1.58 0.77 -7.83
CA ILE A 410 1.61 2.21 -8.09
C ILE A 410 2.66 2.94 -7.23
N ASP A 411 2.86 2.50 -5.99
CA ASP A 411 3.79 3.14 -5.05
C ASP A 411 5.24 2.89 -5.48
N GLU A 412 5.54 1.65 -5.91
CA GLU A 412 6.86 1.32 -6.44
C GLU A 412 7.12 1.97 -7.80
N LEU A 413 6.11 2.13 -8.67
CA LEU A 413 6.24 2.89 -9.92
C LEU A 413 6.61 4.35 -9.68
N LEU A 414 5.92 5.02 -8.76
CA LEU A 414 6.21 6.41 -8.37
C LEU A 414 7.58 6.52 -7.70
N SER A 415 7.94 5.57 -6.83
CA SER A 415 9.27 5.47 -6.22
C SER A 415 10.38 5.35 -7.29
N ARG A 416 10.16 4.54 -8.33
CA ARG A 416 11.11 4.40 -9.45
C ARG A 416 11.22 5.66 -10.30
N SER A 417 10.10 6.33 -10.61
CA SER A 417 10.13 7.57 -11.38
C SER A 417 10.84 8.68 -10.60
N HIS A 418 10.58 8.75 -9.31
CA HIS A 418 11.18 9.73 -8.42
C HIS A 418 12.69 9.54 -8.31
N LYS A 419 13.14 8.30 -8.05
CA LYS A 419 14.58 7.96 -8.00
C LYS A 419 15.29 8.29 -9.30
N ALA A 420 14.68 7.99 -10.45
CA ALA A 420 15.25 8.34 -11.75
C ALA A 420 15.34 9.88 -11.92
N CYS A 421 14.32 10.62 -11.47
CA CYS A 421 14.33 12.08 -11.49
C CYS A 421 15.39 12.68 -10.56
N GLU A 422 15.58 12.13 -9.36
CA GLU A 422 16.64 12.51 -8.43
C GLU A 422 18.03 12.20 -9.01
N GLU A 423 18.21 11.04 -9.65
CA GLU A 423 19.45 10.66 -10.34
C GLU A 423 19.77 11.65 -11.48
N ALA A 424 18.76 12.06 -12.24
CA ALA A 424 18.90 13.08 -13.28
C ALA A 424 19.37 14.43 -12.69
N ALA A 425 18.76 14.86 -11.58
CA ALA A 425 19.13 16.10 -10.89
C ALA A 425 20.55 16.03 -10.31
N ALA A 426 20.88 14.95 -9.60
CA ALA A 426 22.19 14.72 -9.00
C ALA A 426 23.32 14.63 -10.04
N SER A 427 23.01 14.17 -11.24
CA SER A 427 23.98 14.05 -12.33
C SER A 427 24.27 15.39 -13.04
N GLY A 428 23.69 16.50 -12.59
CA GLY A 428 23.94 17.85 -13.10
C GLY A 428 22.73 18.51 -13.76
N GLY A 429 21.52 17.96 -13.57
CA GLY A 429 20.27 18.53 -14.05
C GLY A 429 20.12 18.49 -15.58
N ASN A 430 19.04 19.13 -16.05
CA ASN A 430 18.68 19.30 -17.46
C ASN A 430 18.80 18.02 -18.31
N ARG A 431 18.28 16.90 -17.80
CA ARG A 431 18.41 15.60 -18.46
C ARG A 431 17.31 14.63 -18.09
N THR A 432 17.24 13.57 -18.88
CA THR A 432 16.36 12.42 -18.65
C THR A 432 17.16 11.22 -18.18
N VAL A 433 16.69 10.57 -17.13
CA VAL A 433 17.09 9.21 -16.75
C VAL A 433 15.87 8.32 -16.93
N VAL A 434 16.00 7.28 -17.75
CA VAL A 434 14.97 6.24 -17.85
C VAL A 434 15.34 5.13 -16.90
N TYR A 435 14.46 4.84 -15.94
CA TYR A 435 14.65 3.76 -14.98
C TYR A 435 14.77 2.44 -15.73
N GLN A 436 15.94 1.80 -15.63
CA GLN A 436 16.16 0.43 -16.05
C GLN A 436 16.42 -0.39 -14.79
N PRO A 437 15.69 -1.49 -14.55
CA PRO A 437 16.06 -2.45 -13.51
C PRO A 437 17.50 -2.90 -13.79
N LYS A 438 18.41 -2.70 -12.84
CA LYS A 438 19.79 -3.17 -13.00
C LYS A 438 19.78 -4.69 -13.09
N GLU A 439 20.65 -5.27 -13.93
CA GLU A 439 20.85 -6.72 -13.98
C GLU A 439 21.06 -7.28 -12.56
N GLY A 440 20.24 -8.26 -12.19
CA GLY A 440 20.31 -8.91 -10.87
C GLY A 440 19.26 -8.46 -9.84
N GLU A 441 18.33 -7.56 -10.17
CA GLU A 441 17.18 -7.30 -9.29
C GLU A 441 16.22 -8.50 -9.32
N MET A 442 16.17 -9.20 -8.18
CA MET A 442 15.33 -10.36 -7.98
C MET A 442 13.85 -9.97 -7.99
N SER A 443 12.99 -10.81 -8.59
CA SER A 443 11.53 -10.62 -8.49
C SER A 443 11.09 -10.69 -7.03
N GLN A 444 9.93 -10.12 -6.70
CA GLN A 444 9.45 -10.13 -5.32
C GLN A 444 9.36 -11.55 -4.73
N LYS A 445 8.94 -12.54 -5.55
CA LYS A 445 8.92 -13.95 -5.14
C LYS A 445 10.32 -14.52 -4.91
N GLN A 446 11.29 -14.18 -5.76
CA GLN A 446 12.68 -14.61 -5.58
C GLN A 446 13.33 -13.95 -4.35
N LEU A 447 13.00 -12.68 -4.10
CA LEU A 447 13.39 -11.96 -2.88
C LEU A 447 12.83 -12.67 -1.65
N ASP A 448 11.56 -13.06 -1.70
CA ASP A 448 10.90 -13.76 -0.60
C ASP A 448 11.50 -15.15 -0.34
N GLU A 449 11.76 -15.94 -1.39
CA GLU A 449 12.42 -17.25 -1.28
C GLU A 449 13.86 -17.13 -0.75
N THR A 450 14.60 -16.13 -1.23
CA THR A 450 16.00 -15.92 -0.80
C THR A 450 16.08 -15.44 0.62
N TRP A 451 15.24 -14.48 1.02
CA TRP A 451 15.16 -14.05 2.41
C TRP A 451 14.68 -15.19 3.30
N SER A 452 13.73 -16.00 2.84
CA SER A 452 13.28 -17.17 3.59
C SER A 452 14.41 -18.13 3.88
N ARG A 453 15.20 -18.49 2.87
CA ARG A 453 16.38 -19.34 3.04
C ARG A 453 17.40 -18.70 3.99
N ARG A 454 17.76 -17.43 3.75
CA ARG A 454 18.75 -16.70 4.56
C ARG A 454 18.33 -16.60 6.03
N ILE A 455 17.05 -16.35 6.31
CA ILE A 455 16.50 -16.30 7.67
C ILE A 455 16.60 -17.67 8.33
N HIS A 456 16.16 -18.74 7.67
CA HIS A 456 16.28 -20.10 8.23
C HIS A 456 17.73 -20.50 8.52
N GLU A 457 18.65 -20.20 7.60
CA GLU A 457 20.07 -20.44 7.80
C GLU A 457 20.64 -19.61 8.96
N ALA A 458 20.25 -18.34 9.06
CA ALA A 458 20.68 -17.47 10.14
C ALA A 458 20.15 -17.95 11.50
N MET A 459 18.91 -18.42 11.58
CA MET A 459 18.34 -19.01 12.80
C MET A 459 19.10 -20.28 13.21
N LYS A 460 19.39 -21.19 12.26
CA LYS A 460 20.16 -22.42 12.54
C LYS A 460 21.61 -22.13 12.95
N ALA A 461 22.21 -21.10 12.38
CA ALA A 461 23.61 -20.73 12.61
C ALA A 461 23.81 -19.71 13.76
N ASN A 462 22.77 -19.39 14.56
CA ASN A 462 22.80 -18.37 15.61
C ASN A 462 23.33 -16.99 15.12
N ARG A 463 22.96 -16.59 13.90
CA ARG A 463 23.32 -15.31 13.28
C ARG A 463 22.27 -14.23 13.46
N LEU A 464 21.24 -14.46 14.26
CA LEU A 464 20.33 -13.40 14.71
C LEU A 464 20.86 -12.86 16.04
N ILE A 465 20.85 -11.53 16.19
CA ILE A 465 21.25 -10.85 17.43
C ILE A 465 20.20 -9.82 17.85
N LEU A 466 20.18 -9.51 19.15
CA LEU A 466 19.38 -8.42 19.70
C LEU A 466 20.27 -7.22 20.03
N LEU A 467 19.80 -6.04 19.65
CA LEU A 467 20.31 -4.74 20.08
C LEU A 467 19.24 -4.07 20.95
N PHE A 468 19.67 -3.17 21.82
CA PHE A 468 18.84 -2.51 22.81
C PHE A 468 19.02 -1.00 22.70
N GLN A 469 17.92 -0.26 22.69
CA GLN A 469 17.94 1.20 22.71
C GLN A 469 17.16 1.73 23.92
N PRO A 470 17.74 2.62 24.74
CA PRO A 470 17.07 3.11 25.93
C PRO A 470 15.85 3.97 25.59
N ILE A 471 14.80 3.82 26.40
CA ILE A 471 13.60 4.68 26.43
C ILE A 471 13.63 5.44 27.76
N ILE A 472 13.66 6.77 27.71
CA ILE A 472 13.92 7.61 28.88
C ILE A 472 12.68 8.39 29.25
N SER A 473 12.41 8.50 30.56
CA SER A 473 11.35 9.37 31.07
C SER A 473 11.78 10.84 31.04
N LEU A 474 10.93 11.70 30.49
CA LEU A 474 11.12 13.16 30.57
C LEU A 474 10.69 13.76 31.92
N HIS A 475 9.99 12.98 32.75
CA HIS A 475 9.34 13.44 33.98
C HIS A 475 9.85 12.69 35.22
N GLY A 476 11.06 12.11 35.14
CA GLY A 476 11.75 11.52 36.29
C GLY A 476 11.22 10.14 36.73
N GLU A 477 10.46 9.44 35.88
CA GLU A 477 10.05 8.07 36.17
C GLU A 477 11.26 7.12 36.07
N ALA A 478 11.78 6.73 37.23
CA ALA A 478 12.89 5.78 37.33
C ALA A 478 12.54 4.43 36.67
N GLY A 479 13.57 3.71 36.23
CA GLY A 479 13.43 2.37 35.66
C GLY A 479 14.15 2.21 34.32
N GLU A 480 14.84 1.09 34.17
CA GLU A 480 15.54 0.77 32.93
C GLU A 480 14.53 0.28 31.90
N ARG A 481 14.34 1.05 30.83
CA ARG A 481 13.43 0.68 29.73
C ARG A 481 14.24 0.61 28.44
N TYR A 482 14.11 -0.48 27.71
CA TYR A 482 14.77 -0.65 26.42
C TYR A 482 13.79 -1.15 25.37
N GLU A 483 13.86 -0.60 24.16
CA GLU A 483 13.31 -1.27 22.99
C GLU A 483 14.30 -2.29 22.44
N VAL A 484 13.77 -3.46 22.09
CA VAL A 484 14.52 -4.58 21.54
C VAL A 484 14.47 -4.52 20.01
N PHE A 485 15.65 -4.50 19.40
CA PHE A 485 15.83 -4.49 17.96
C PHE A 485 16.54 -5.76 17.50
N MET A 486 15.91 -6.52 16.62
CA MET A 486 16.57 -7.64 15.95
C MET A 486 17.51 -7.16 14.85
N ARG A 487 18.64 -7.86 14.66
CA ARG A 487 19.48 -7.78 13.46
C ARG A 487 19.81 -9.18 12.97
N LEU A 488 19.94 -9.31 11.65
CA LEU A 488 20.44 -10.54 11.02
C LEU A 488 21.87 -10.30 10.57
N LEU A 489 22.82 -11.07 11.09
CA LEU A 489 24.21 -11.02 10.66
C LEU A 489 24.36 -11.77 9.33
N ASN A 490 24.92 -11.11 8.32
CA ASN A 490 25.30 -11.77 7.08
C ASN A 490 26.48 -12.74 7.31
N GLU A 491 26.90 -13.48 6.28
CA GLU A 491 28.03 -14.41 6.39
C GLU A 491 29.36 -13.70 6.71
N GLY A 492 29.49 -12.43 6.34
CA GLY A 492 30.63 -11.57 6.68
C GLY A 492 30.57 -10.97 8.09
N GLY A 493 29.49 -11.20 8.85
CA GLY A 493 29.29 -10.66 10.20
C GLY A 493 28.69 -9.26 10.27
N GLU A 494 28.26 -8.66 9.15
CA GLU A 494 27.61 -7.35 9.14
C GLU A 494 26.13 -7.46 9.50
N ALA A 495 25.64 -6.50 10.28
CA ALA A 495 24.26 -6.47 10.76
C ALA A 495 23.28 -5.89 9.72
N ILE A 496 22.38 -6.75 9.23
CA ILE A 496 21.28 -6.39 8.32
C ILE A 496 20.05 -5.96 9.14
N SER A 497 19.47 -4.82 8.76
CA SER A 497 18.24 -4.28 9.36
C SER A 497 17.00 -5.09 8.98
N PRO A 498 16.03 -5.27 9.90
CA PRO A 498 14.72 -5.85 9.61
C PRO A 498 14.00 -5.24 8.42
N SER A 499 14.20 -3.96 8.11
CA SER A 499 13.60 -3.29 6.94
C SER A 499 13.90 -3.97 5.60
N HIS A 500 15.00 -4.71 5.49
CA HIS A 500 15.36 -5.43 4.25
C HIS A 500 14.67 -6.77 4.09
N PHE A 501 14.32 -7.45 5.19
CA PHE A 501 13.86 -8.84 5.14
C PHE A 501 12.49 -9.07 5.78
N MET A 502 12.02 -8.20 6.67
CA MET A 502 10.71 -8.33 7.30
C MET A 502 9.56 -8.29 6.31
N PRO A 503 9.54 -7.44 5.27
CA PRO A 503 8.46 -7.50 4.28
C PRO A 503 8.33 -8.89 3.64
N SER A 504 9.45 -9.54 3.34
CA SER A 504 9.49 -10.92 2.85
C SER A 504 9.11 -11.94 3.92
N ALA A 505 9.56 -11.72 5.16
CA ALA A 505 9.24 -12.58 6.29
C ALA A 505 7.77 -12.51 6.70
N GLU A 506 7.05 -11.42 6.44
CA GLU A 506 5.61 -11.27 6.72
C GLU A 506 4.74 -11.91 5.63
N ARG A 507 5.21 -11.95 4.38
CA ARG A 507 4.54 -12.68 3.28
C ARG A 507 4.76 -14.19 3.33
N THR A 508 5.72 -14.63 4.13
CA THR A 508 6.03 -16.04 4.39
C THR A 508 5.70 -16.34 5.84
N ASP A 509 5.43 -17.58 6.26
CA ASP A 509 5.10 -17.87 7.67
C ASP A 509 6.31 -17.75 8.64
N LEU A 510 7.29 -16.92 8.28
CA LEU A 510 8.53 -16.71 9.02
C LEU A 510 8.43 -15.61 10.07
N ALA A 511 7.59 -14.59 9.87
CA ALA A 511 7.42 -13.52 10.83
C ALA A 511 7.05 -14.04 12.22
N ARG A 512 6.16 -15.04 12.30
CA ARG A 512 5.81 -15.71 13.56
C ARG A 512 7.02 -16.40 14.22
N GLN A 513 7.86 -17.08 13.43
CA GLN A 513 9.03 -17.78 13.94
C GLN A 513 10.11 -16.80 14.44
N LEU A 514 10.26 -15.67 13.75
CA LEU A 514 11.13 -14.58 14.17
C LEU A 514 10.62 -13.93 15.47
N ASP A 515 9.32 -13.68 15.58
CA ASP A 515 8.71 -13.15 16.82
C ASP A 515 8.99 -14.08 18.01
N GLN A 516 8.76 -15.39 17.85
CA GLN A 516 9.07 -16.39 18.89
C GLN A 516 10.56 -16.37 19.27
N TRP A 517 11.45 -16.30 18.28
CA TRP A 517 12.89 -16.24 18.53
C TRP A 517 13.27 -14.96 19.30
N VAL A 518 12.75 -13.80 18.89
CA VAL A 518 13.03 -12.51 19.57
C VAL A 518 12.51 -12.55 21.00
N ILE A 519 11.29 -13.03 21.23
CA ILE A 519 10.69 -13.13 22.57
C ILE A 519 11.54 -14.03 23.46
N GLU A 520 11.93 -15.22 22.99
CA GLU A 520 12.74 -16.15 23.78
C GLU A 520 14.10 -15.55 24.18
N GLN A 521 14.79 -14.91 23.22
CA GLN A 521 16.09 -14.29 23.49
C GLN A 521 15.97 -13.07 24.40
N ALA A 522 14.91 -12.28 24.25
CA ALA A 522 14.63 -11.13 25.10
C ALA A 522 14.34 -11.57 26.55
N LEU A 523 13.53 -12.61 26.75
CA LEU A 523 13.24 -13.18 28.07
C LEU A 523 14.50 -13.76 28.75
N SER A 524 15.32 -14.48 28.00
CA SER A 524 16.62 -14.98 28.48
C SER A 524 17.54 -13.84 28.93
N THR A 525 17.60 -12.76 28.13
CA THR A 525 18.39 -11.57 28.44
C THR A 525 17.86 -10.85 29.69
N LEU A 526 16.55 -10.69 29.82
CA LEU A 526 15.91 -10.15 31.03
C LEU A 526 16.23 -11.01 32.25
N ALA A 527 16.22 -12.34 32.12
CA ALA A 527 16.51 -13.24 33.23
C ALA A 527 17.95 -13.13 33.72
N ALA A 528 18.90 -12.97 32.80
CA ALA A 528 20.30 -12.69 33.14
C ALA A 528 20.44 -11.32 33.83
N ARG A 529 19.79 -10.28 33.30
CA ARG A 529 19.83 -8.91 33.84
C ARG A 529 19.17 -8.81 35.22
N ARG A 530 18.10 -9.56 35.46
CA ARG A 530 17.43 -9.63 36.76
C ARG A 530 18.31 -10.26 37.84
N LYS A 531 19.14 -11.26 37.48
CA LYS A 531 20.09 -11.88 38.42
C LYS A 531 21.16 -10.90 38.91
N THR A 532 21.45 -9.83 38.15
CA THR A 532 22.37 -8.78 38.57
C THR A 532 21.67 -7.65 39.35
N GLY A 533 20.37 -7.79 39.67
CA GLY A 533 19.63 -6.88 40.55
C GLY A 533 18.88 -5.77 39.82
N HIS A 534 18.73 -5.83 38.50
CA HIS A 534 18.04 -4.82 37.71
C HIS A 534 16.61 -5.27 37.36
N ASP A 535 15.63 -4.40 37.56
CA ASP A 535 14.23 -4.59 37.14
C ASP A 535 13.99 -3.93 35.78
N THR A 536 14.70 -4.41 34.76
CA THR A 536 14.63 -3.88 33.39
C THR A 536 13.31 -4.25 32.71
N VAL A 537 12.76 -3.32 31.93
CA VAL A 537 11.54 -3.49 31.11
C VAL A 537 11.92 -3.47 29.63
N PHE A 538 11.47 -4.47 28.88
CA PHE A 538 11.70 -4.55 27.43
C PHE A 538 10.43 -4.31 26.62
N PHE A 539 10.58 -3.47 25.59
CA PHE A 539 9.60 -3.22 24.55
C PHE A 539 9.94 -4.09 23.35
N ILE A 540 9.09 -5.06 23.03
CA ILE A 540 9.32 -6.09 22.02
C ILE A 540 8.31 -5.93 20.90
N LYS A 541 8.79 -5.71 19.67
CA LYS A 541 7.93 -5.65 18.48
C LYS A 541 7.39 -7.02 18.11
N ILE A 542 6.12 -7.07 17.75
CA ILE A 542 5.45 -8.25 17.22
C ILE A 542 4.81 -7.92 15.87
N THR A 543 4.70 -8.93 15.01
CA THR A 543 4.15 -8.81 13.65
C THR A 543 2.69 -9.27 13.57
N SER A 544 2.08 -9.11 12.38
CA SER A 544 0.77 -9.72 12.08
C SER A 544 0.79 -11.25 12.18
N GLY A 545 1.95 -11.90 12.02
CA GLY A 545 2.10 -13.35 12.20
C GLY A 545 1.74 -13.81 13.62
N THR A 546 2.05 -12.99 14.63
CA THR A 546 1.67 -13.25 16.02
C THR A 546 0.16 -13.06 16.26
N LEU A 547 -0.48 -12.12 15.58
CA LEU A 547 -1.93 -11.88 15.72
C LEU A 547 -2.78 -13.11 15.34
N HIS A 548 -2.29 -13.90 14.38
CA HIS A 548 -3.02 -15.04 13.83
C HIS A 548 -2.71 -16.36 14.56
N ASP A 549 -1.81 -16.37 15.54
CA ASP A 549 -1.43 -17.58 16.27
C ASP A 549 -2.13 -17.68 17.64
N PRO A 550 -3.20 -18.49 17.77
CA PRO A 550 -3.89 -18.67 19.04
C PRO A 550 -3.01 -19.36 20.11
N GLY A 551 -1.93 -20.04 19.71
CA GLY A 551 -0.99 -20.69 20.62
C GLY A 551 0.04 -19.75 21.24
N MET A 552 0.18 -18.51 20.73
CA MET A 552 1.26 -17.62 21.14
C MET A 552 1.18 -17.18 22.61
N VAL A 553 0.00 -16.74 23.09
CA VAL A 553 -0.11 -16.23 24.46
C VAL A 553 0.10 -17.32 25.52
N PRO A 554 -0.50 -18.53 25.38
CA PRO A 554 -0.15 -19.65 26.26
C PRO A 554 1.35 -19.96 26.26
N TRP A 555 1.99 -19.93 25.09
CA TRP A 555 3.43 -20.14 24.97
C TRP A 555 4.24 -19.04 25.69
N ILE A 556 3.91 -17.76 25.49
CA ILE A 556 4.53 -16.62 26.20
C ILE A 556 4.41 -16.79 27.71
N ALA A 557 3.24 -17.17 28.22
CA ALA A 557 2.99 -17.37 29.64
C ALA A 557 3.89 -18.48 30.23
N GLU A 558 4.08 -19.58 29.48
CA GLU A 558 4.98 -20.65 29.87
C GLU A 558 6.45 -20.18 29.90
N ARG A 559 6.90 -19.45 28.87
CA ARG A 559 8.26 -18.91 28.79
C ARG A 559 8.56 -17.93 29.93
N LEU A 560 7.63 -17.02 30.25
CA LEU A 560 7.73 -16.09 31.39
C LEU A 560 7.93 -16.85 32.72
N LYS A 561 7.16 -17.93 32.91
CA LYS A 561 7.25 -18.78 34.11
C LYS A 561 8.59 -19.52 34.19
N GLU A 562 9.06 -20.07 33.07
CA GLU A 562 10.34 -20.78 32.99
C GLU A 562 11.52 -19.86 33.34
N HIS A 563 11.54 -18.66 32.76
CA HIS A 563 12.58 -17.65 33.00
C HIS A 563 12.40 -16.87 34.32
N ARG A 564 11.28 -17.09 35.04
CA ARG A 564 10.90 -16.38 36.28
C ARG A 564 10.87 -14.86 36.11
N ILE A 565 10.33 -14.41 34.99
CA ILE A 565 10.19 -13.00 34.64
C ILE A 565 8.78 -12.52 35.02
N PRO A 566 8.66 -11.43 35.82
CA PRO A 566 7.38 -10.76 35.99
C PRO A 566 6.88 -10.25 34.63
N ALA A 567 5.62 -10.52 34.30
CA ALA A 567 5.05 -10.15 32.99
C ALA A 567 5.08 -8.63 32.72
N GLU A 568 5.05 -7.82 33.78
CA GLU A 568 5.17 -6.36 33.74
C GLU A 568 6.51 -5.87 33.17
N CYS A 569 7.55 -6.71 33.19
CA CYS A 569 8.84 -6.42 32.56
C CYS A 569 8.81 -6.56 31.03
N VAL A 570 7.69 -7.00 30.46
CA VAL A 570 7.54 -7.22 29.02
C VAL A 570 6.37 -6.40 28.47
N VAL A 571 6.70 -5.50 27.56
CA VAL A 571 5.76 -4.65 26.84
C VAL A 571 5.78 -5.07 25.37
N PHE A 572 4.65 -5.51 24.84
CA PHE A 572 4.55 -5.86 23.42
C PHE A 572 4.14 -4.64 22.60
N GLN A 573 4.69 -4.52 21.40
CA GLN A 573 4.52 -3.38 20.52
C GLN A 573 4.10 -3.82 19.13
N ILE A 574 3.07 -3.20 18.57
CA ILE A 574 2.60 -3.47 17.20
C ILE A 574 2.26 -2.17 16.49
N LYS A 575 2.47 -2.13 15.18
CA LYS A 575 2.08 -0.99 14.35
C LYS A 575 0.57 -0.84 14.27
N VAL A 576 0.08 0.41 14.30
CA VAL A 576 -1.34 0.73 14.12
C VAL A 576 -1.90 0.16 12.82
N ALA A 577 -1.16 0.22 11.71
CA ALA A 577 -1.60 -0.33 10.42
C ALA A 577 -1.92 -1.83 10.49
N ASN A 578 -1.09 -2.62 11.16
CA ASN A 578 -1.31 -4.07 11.33
C ASN A 578 -2.52 -4.36 12.22
N VAL A 579 -2.77 -3.49 13.18
CA VAL A 579 -3.92 -3.57 14.08
C VAL A 579 -5.21 -3.25 13.34
N ILE A 580 -5.25 -2.21 12.52
CA ILE A 580 -6.42 -1.84 11.71
C ILE A 580 -6.75 -2.96 10.72
N ALA A 581 -5.74 -3.52 10.04
CA ALA A 581 -5.92 -4.61 9.09
C ALA A 581 -6.49 -5.89 9.73
N HIS A 582 -6.25 -6.11 11.02
CA HIS A 582 -6.61 -7.34 11.75
C HIS A 582 -7.24 -7.06 13.12
N LEU A 583 -8.22 -6.15 13.16
CA LEU A 583 -8.76 -5.57 14.40
C LEU A 583 -9.26 -6.62 15.42
N LYS A 584 -10.01 -7.64 14.96
CA LYS A 584 -10.56 -8.68 15.83
C LYS A 584 -9.45 -9.51 16.48
N GLN A 585 -8.50 -9.96 15.68
CA GLN A 585 -7.35 -10.76 16.11
C GLN A 585 -6.46 -9.96 17.06
N ALA A 586 -6.18 -8.69 16.73
CA ALA A 586 -5.41 -7.79 17.59
C ALA A 586 -6.08 -7.59 18.95
N ARG A 587 -7.39 -7.32 18.97
CA ARG A 587 -8.15 -7.19 20.22
C ARG A 587 -8.07 -8.44 21.07
N ASP A 588 -8.27 -9.62 20.48
CA ASP A 588 -8.31 -10.88 21.21
C ASP A 588 -6.91 -11.25 21.76
N LEU A 589 -5.85 -10.98 20.99
CA LEU A 589 -4.45 -11.11 21.44
C LEU A 589 -4.15 -10.17 22.61
N VAL A 590 -4.45 -8.87 22.48
CA VAL A 590 -4.16 -7.87 23.51
C VAL A 590 -4.92 -8.17 24.79
N LYS A 591 -6.21 -8.55 24.70
CA LYS A 591 -6.97 -9.01 25.87
C LYS A 591 -6.30 -10.20 26.55
N SER A 592 -5.83 -11.18 25.77
CA SER A 592 -5.16 -12.36 26.30
C SER A 592 -3.82 -12.00 26.97
N LEU A 593 -3.00 -11.14 26.37
CA LEU A 593 -1.76 -10.62 26.97
C LEU A 593 -2.02 -9.87 28.28
N LYS A 594 -3.10 -9.10 28.34
CA LYS A 594 -3.53 -8.42 29.57
C LYS A 594 -3.89 -9.38 30.70
N THR A 595 -4.47 -10.54 30.39
CA THR A 595 -4.79 -11.55 31.43
C THR A 595 -3.55 -12.12 32.12
N ILE A 596 -2.40 -12.09 31.45
CA ILE A 596 -1.12 -12.52 32.02
C ILE A 596 -0.28 -11.33 32.51
N HIS A 597 -0.85 -10.12 32.58
CA HIS A 597 -0.24 -8.88 33.06
C HIS A 597 0.91 -8.32 32.20
N CYS A 598 1.02 -8.74 30.93
CA CYS A 598 1.88 -8.05 29.97
C CYS A 598 1.29 -6.69 29.58
N GLN A 599 2.16 -5.73 29.31
CA GLN A 599 1.77 -4.41 28.82
C GLN A 599 1.79 -4.34 27.29
N PHE A 600 1.15 -3.31 26.72
CA PHE A 600 0.99 -3.18 25.28
C PHE A 600 1.14 -1.74 24.76
N VAL A 601 1.79 -1.60 23.60
CA VAL A 601 2.06 -0.33 22.90
C VAL A 601 1.47 -0.38 21.49
N LEU A 602 0.83 0.72 21.08
CA LEU A 602 0.60 1.00 19.65
C LEU A 602 1.74 1.85 19.09
N ASP A 603 2.41 1.33 18.07
CA ASP A 603 3.51 1.95 17.33
C ASP A 603 3.00 2.71 16.10
N ASP A 604 3.74 3.74 15.69
CA ASP A 604 3.38 4.64 14.59
C ASP A 604 2.00 5.31 14.79
N PHE A 605 1.70 5.71 16.03
CA PHE A 605 0.42 6.32 16.42
C PHE A 605 0.32 7.80 15.99
N GLY A 606 -0.88 8.23 15.57
CA GLY A 606 -1.19 9.62 15.20
C GLY A 606 -1.52 9.84 13.73
N ILE A 607 -1.11 8.92 12.84
CA ILE A 607 -1.39 9.00 11.40
C ILE A 607 -2.86 8.62 11.12
N GLY A 608 -3.62 9.53 10.49
CA GLY A 608 -5.01 9.32 10.06
C GLY A 608 -6.00 10.33 10.66
N LEU A 609 -7.24 10.34 10.15
CA LEU A 609 -8.26 11.34 10.52
C LEU A 609 -8.73 11.20 11.99
N ASN A 610 -8.80 9.98 12.53
CA ASN A 610 -9.17 9.75 13.94
C ASN A 610 -8.32 8.64 14.59
N PRO A 611 -7.10 8.95 15.05
CA PRO A 611 -6.21 7.93 15.61
C PRO A 611 -6.71 7.34 16.93
N PHE A 612 -7.59 8.03 17.68
CA PHE A 612 -8.07 7.55 18.98
C PHE A 612 -9.21 6.54 18.90
N GLN A 613 -9.92 6.45 17.78
CA GLN A 613 -11.02 5.50 17.59
C GLN A 613 -10.56 4.05 17.84
N ILE A 614 -9.33 3.71 17.43
CA ILE A 614 -8.77 2.37 17.62
C ILE A 614 -8.66 1.96 19.10
N LEU A 615 -8.55 2.94 20.02
CA LEU A 615 -8.42 2.69 21.46
C LEU A 615 -9.74 2.27 22.11
N GLN A 616 -10.88 2.51 21.45
CA GLN A 616 -12.18 1.99 21.90
C GLN A 616 -12.23 0.46 21.81
N HIS A 617 -11.46 -0.12 20.88
CA HIS A 617 -11.46 -1.54 20.62
C HIS A 617 -10.27 -2.27 21.28
N ILE A 618 -9.13 -1.59 21.46
CA ILE A 618 -7.89 -2.23 21.91
C ILE A 618 -7.35 -1.56 23.17
N PRO A 619 -7.27 -2.30 24.31
CA PRO A 619 -6.79 -1.74 25.56
C PRO A 619 -5.25 -1.71 25.59
N VAL A 620 -4.68 -0.52 25.40
CA VAL A 620 -3.22 -0.29 25.39
C VAL A 620 -2.75 0.48 26.62
N ASP A 621 -1.45 0.42 26.93
CA ASP A 621 -0.80 1.16 28.02
C ASP A 621 -0.04 2.38 27.50
N TYR A 622 0.65 2.19 26.37
CA TYR A 622 1.48 3.22 25.75
C TYR A 622 1.02 3.52 24.33
N LEU A 623 1.19 4.78 23.93
CA LEU A 623 1.07 5.25 22.56
C LEU A 623 2.43 5.77 22.12
N LYS A 624 3.03 5.13 21.11
CA LYS A 624 4.30 5.54 20.54
C LYS A 624 4.02 6.30 19.26
N VAL A 625 4.27 7.61 19.31
CA VAL A 625 3.88 8.54 18.26
C VAL A 625 4.76 8.36 17.03
N ASP A 626 4.17 8.46 15.84
CA ASP A 626 4.91 8.36 14.59
C ASP A 626 6.03 9.42 14.48
N ALA A 627 7.14 9.03 13.86
CA ALA A 627 8.32 9.90 13.77
C ALA A 627 8.12 11.13 12.87
N SER A 628 7.10 11.16 12.01
CA SER A 628 6.73 12.35 11.24
C SER A 628 6.49 13.57 12.13
N TYR A 629 5.92 13.38 13.33
CA TYR A 629 5.68 14.46 14.29
C TYR A 629 6.95 14.92 15.03
N THR A 630 8.03 14.13 15.04
CA THR A 630 9.28 14.49 15.74
C THR A 630 10.34 15.08 14.81
N ARG A 631 10.39 14.71 13.53
CA ARG A 631 11.45 15.14 12.58
C ARG A 631 11.56 16.66 12.38
N ASN A 632 10.44 17.38 12.31
CA ASN A 632 10.40 18.83 12.06
C ASN A 632 9.82 19.62 13.24
N LEU A 633 9.70 18.99 14.41
CA LEU A 633 8.95 19.52 15.55
C LEU A 633 9.39 20.93 15.96
N VAL A 634 10.70 21.22 15.96
CA VAL A 634 11.22 22.54 16.36
C VAL A 634 10.74 23.68 15.44
N LYS A 635 10.52 23.41 14.16
CA LYS A 635 10.19 24.42 13.14
C LYS A 635 8.70 24.45 12.79
N SER A 636 7.95 23.40 13.10
CA SER A 636 6.56 23.23 12.72
C SER A 636 5.63 23.47 13.91
N HIS A 637 4.98 24.64 13.95
CA HIS A 637 3.97 24.93 14.97
C HIS A 637 2.75 23.99 14.82
N GLU A 638 2.45 23.56 13.61
CA GLU A 638 1.38 22.60 13.35
C GLU A 638 1.68 21.25 14.00
N ASP A 639 2.87 20.69 13.78
CA ASP A 639 3.27 19.42 14.41
C ASP A 639 3.31 19.53 15.94
N GLN A 640 3.72 20.69 16.48
CA GLN A 640 3.67 20.93 17.92
C GLN A 640 2.24 20.92 18.47
N GLU A 641 1.29 21.58 17.82
CA GLU A 641 -0.12 21.60 18.26
C GLU A 641 -0.77 20.22 18.12
N VAL A 642 -0.51 19.50 17.02
CA VAL A 642 -1.01 18.14 16.84
C VAL A 642 -0.44 17.21 17.92
N LEU A 643 0.87 17.25 18.16
CA LEU A 643 1.51 16.41 19.18
C LEU A 643 1.04 16.75 20.59
N LYS A 644 0.81 18.03 20.89
CA LYS A 644 0.20 18.49 22.15
C LYS A 644 -1.21 17.93 22.33
N HIS A 645 -2.04 18.00 21.28
CA HIS A 645 -3.38 17.46 21.30
C HIS A 645 -3.38 15.93 21.50
N LEU A 646 -2.51 15.20 20.77
CA LEU A 646 -2.32 13.76 20.94
C LEU A 646 -1.90 13.43 22.38
N THR A 647 -0.98 14.21 22.94
CA THR A 647 -0.46 13.99 24.30
C THR A 647 -1.54 14.20 25.35
N ASN A 648 -2.23 15.33 25.32
CA ASN A 648 -3.32 15.65 26.25
C ASN A 648 -4.47 14.63 26.18
N THR A 649 -4.85 14.24 24.96
CA THR A 649 -5.94 13.28 24.75
C THR A 649 -5.55 11.89 25.25
N GLY A 650 -4.32 11.44 24.97
CA GLY A 650 -3.81 10.17 25.50
C GLY A 650 -3.76 10.16 27.03
N HIS A 651 -3.28 11.25 27.66
CA HIS A 651 -3.29 11.39 29.12
C HIS A 651 -4.70 11.34 29.71
N THR A 652 -5.67 11.99 29.06
CA THR A 652 -7.09 11.96 29.48
C THR A 652 -7.65 10.54 29.47
N GLN A 653 -7.16 9.68 28.57
CA GLN A 653 -7.50 8.26 28.48
C GLN A 653 -6.57 7.35 29.30
N GLY A 654 -5.70 7.92 30.14
CA GLY A 654 -4.77 7.19 31.01
C GLY A 654 -3.66 6.45 30.26
N LYS A 655 -3.24 6.95 29.09
CA LYS A 655 -2.17 6.37 28.26
C LYS A 655 -0.88 7.14 28.41
N MET A 656 0.25 6.43 28.39
CA MET A 656 1.58 7.02 28.42
C MET A 656 2.08 7.25 27.00
N ILE A 657 2.68 8.40 26.74
CA ILE A 657 3.11 8.83 25.40
C ILE A 657 4.62 8.65 25.25
N ILE A 658 5.03 8.01 24.16
CA ILE A 658 6.43 7.81 23.78
C ILE A 658 6.69 8.53 22.46
N ALA A 659 7.64 9.47 22.44
CA ALA A 659 8.14 10.06 21.20
C ALA A 659 9.40 9.34 20.73
N GLN A 660 9.43 8.93 19.46
CA GLN A 660 10.55 8.21 18.85
C GLN A 660 11.35 9.07 17.87
N GLN A 661 12.53 8.60 17.49
CA GLN A 661 13.46 9.28 16.58
C GLN A 661 13.85 10.70 17.04
N VAL A 662 14.09 10.89 18.34
CA VAL A 662 14.66 12.14 18.86
C VAL A 662 16.16 12.21 18.53
N GLU A 663 16.55 13.16 17.67
CA GLU A 663 17.91 13.27 17.14
C GLU A 663 18.71 14.46 17.69
N ASP A 664 18.07 15.37 18.43
CA ASP A 664 18.72 16.55 18.99
C ASP A 664 18.07 17.08 20.28
N ALA A 665 18.83 17.93 21.00
CA ALA A 665 18.42 18.53 22.27
C ALA A 665 17.27 19.55 22.15
N ALA A 666 17.13 20.22 20.99
CA ALA A 666 16.07 21.20 20.80
C ALA A 666 14.71 20.49 20.67
N THR A 667 14.66 19.39 19.91
CA THR A 667 13.49 18.51 19.82
C THR A 667 13.09 17.98 21.20
N LEU A 668 14.05 17.52 22.00
CA LEU A 668 13.82 17.08 23.39
C LEU A 668 13.17 18.20 24.23
N SER A 669 13.69 19.43 24.14
CA SER A 669 13.19 20.57 24.92
C SER A 669 11.73 20.90 24.58
N VAL A 670 11.36 20.79 23.30
CA VAL A 670 9.96 20.96 22.88
C VAL A 670 9.08 19.83 23.42
N LEU A 671 9.50 18.57 23.26
CA LEU A 671 8.76 17.40 23.75
C LEU A 671 8.48 17.46 25.26
N TRP A 672 9.44 17.95 26.04
CA TRP A 672 9.27 18.18 27.47
C TRP A 672 8.17 19.21 27.75
N GLY A 673 8.15 20.34 27.03
CA GLY A 673 7.11 21.36 27.15
C GLY A 673 5.71 20.90 26.70
N LEU A 674 5.64 19.90 25.83
CA LEU A 674 4.38 19.30 25.37
C LEU A 674 3.81 18.23 26.32
N GLY A 675 4.56 17.83 27.35
CA GLY A 675 4.13 16.83 28.34
C GLY A 675 4.34 15.37 27.91
N VAL A 676 5.18 15.10 26.90
CA VAL A 676 5.46 13.72 26.47
C VAL A 676 6.13 12.92 27.59
N ASN A 677 5.65 11.70 27.89
CA ASN A 677 6.14 10.95 29.05
C ASN A 677 7.55 10.39 28.83
N PHE A 678 7.77 9.76 27.67
CA PHE A 678 9.01 9.08 27.35
C PHE A 678 9.55 9.49 25.97
N ILE A 679 10.88 9.43 25.83
CA ILE A 679 11.57 9.68 24.57
C ILE A 679 12.52 8.54 24.21
N GLN A 680 12.75 8.42 22.92
CA GLN A 680 13.70 7.49 22.36
C GLN A 680 14.33 8.07 21.09
N GLY A 681 15.64 7.89 20.91
CA GLY A 681 16.32 8.24 19.68
C GLY A 681 17.83 8.20 19.79
N ASN A 682 18.49 8.41 18.64
CA ASN A 682 19.95 8.30 18.53
C ASN A 682 20.69 9.41 19.27
N PHE A 683 20.02 10.54 19.56
CA PHE A 683 20.56 11.59 20.42
C PHE A 683 20.94 11.07 21.81
N LEU A 684 20.15 10.13 22.34
CA LEU A 684 20.35 9.53 23.64
C LEU A 684 21.40 8.43 23.54
N GLN A 685 21.10 7.42 22.75
CA GLN A 685 21.99 6.33 22.41
C GLN A 685 21.46 5.62 21.17
N ALA A 686 22.33 5.29 20.23
CA ALA A 686 21.97 4.36 19.16
C ALA A 686 21.75 2.94 19.70
N PRO A 687 20.98 2.07 19.01
CA PRO A 687 20.83 0.67 19.41
C PRO A 687 22.20 -0.02 19.52
N SER A 688 22.44 -0.70 20.64
CA SER A 688 23.71 -1.39 20.90
C SER A 688 23.49 -2.77 21.53
N GLY A 689 24.49 -3.66 21.44
CA GLY A 689 24.39 -4.98 22.07
C GLY A 689 24.51 -4.94 23.61
N ALA A 690 24.88 -3.80 24.19
CA ALA A 690 25.11 -3.63 25.61
C ALA A 690 23.94 -2.92 26.31
N LEU A 691 23.65 -3.33 27.54
CA LEU A 691 22.66 -2.72 28.44
C LEU A 691 23.37 -1.82 29.47
N GLU A 692 24.09 -0.80 28.99
CA GLU A 692 25.01 0.02 29.80
C GLU A 692 24.56 1.49 29.96
N TYR A 693 23.36 1.84 29.49
CA TYR A 693 22.85 3.20 29.61
C TYR A 693 22.61 3.58 31.08
N ASP A 694 23.10 4.75 31.50
CA ASP A 694 22.92 5.26 32.86
C ASP A 694 21.62 6.04 33.02
N PHE A 695 20.57 5.36 33.49
CA PHE A 695 19.26 5.95 33.79
C PHE A 695 19.23 6.84 35.02
N SER A 696 20.33 6.94 35.80
CA SER A 696 20.38 7.76 37.02
C SER A 696 20.80 9.22 36.76
N SER A 697 21.32 9.51 35.56
CA SER A 697 22.00 10.77 35.23
C SER A 697 21.10 11.93 34.76
N MET A 698 19.78 11.74 34.64
CA MET A 698 18.81 12.76 34.19
C MET A 698 17.75 13.16 35.23
N GLY A 699 18.03 12.93 36.53
CA GLY A 699 17.17 13.36 37.65
C GLY A 699 17.33 14.83 38.01
#